data_AF-A0A7S2L0L8-F1
#
_entry.id   AF-A0A7S2L0L8-F1
#
_cell.length_a   1.000
_cell.length_b   1.000
_cell.length_c   1.000
_cell.angle_alpha   90.00
_cell.angle_beta   90.00
_cell.angle_gamma   90.00
#
_symmetry.space_group_name_H-M   'P 1'
#
loop_
_entity.id
_entity.type
_entity.pdbx_description
1 polymer ?
#
loop_
_entity_poly.entity_id
_entity_poly.type
_entity_poly.pdbx_seq_one_letter_code
_entity_poly.pdbx_strand_id
1 'polypeptide(L)'
;MSNFDRQENPDEEAPLIAATPTSPPPREISFRSSNQHRRHFCNDDDNNTLQSELSTLMPSTLTPNYNPDMRCHESNPSGSSSAISSKKAFRLAAFLAALSVAVLACVDVVYFVGVTKHESETDVSAFQAERSAAESAKKPKSDKKKKKNHKKDDNEDKGKEDDGDDEESQVDETERDDAQDAMSQDADVTNSELADSSSSGTIKSREVQIPTPEKRCAYVVDTFEEQNQGFDRDFLRGKYKVQSADPNVFYRATALLFWQDFGTGMWGKDQNKSIVLDDLVMLNDAKYEDGTPMSPMSAWTWTTGDQHLSNFGGWMNRAKDVVFSVNDFDEAAIYDFHIDVLRVAVSIASHGFTNGLSLDQVKGSLEAFTYMYVKTCVNYVGNDSALVYELNSKTSSGVLRDFLDDVENKRSKTAQIEKFTERAQDGKRRFSRDDKTRLVDVPAEIDDKIRAAFTSTKYGASMMKMGWKVRGWDDDFFEILDIARRLGSGVGSFGVDRFYVLLKGKDELLHGEMDVDDSHVILDVKYEPTSAVSRTLDEVTSSWYAAMFQSEADRVAQAQVALTSYTDPYVGYIYIDGDSYNVRQRSPYKESLDIDSIKDHRAFDEYIEQIAIITATAHVRGTVSKSPGQFKHNIKLLLAGDRNRSRWSQLVTQIALSYREQVHLDFDCFKDYVKKNYSK
;
A
#
# COMPACT_ATOMS: atom_id res chain seq x y z
N MET A 1 60.97 24.38 33.46
CA MET A 1 61.91 23.79 34.43
C MET A 1 61.30 22.46 34.87
N SER A 2 61.90 21.28 34.80
CA SER A 2 63.17 20.80 34.23
C SER A 2 63.42 19.44 34.88
N ASN A 3 63.56 18.40 34.05
CA ASN A 3 64.67 17.42 34.10
C ASN A 3 64.72 16.39 35.26
N PHE A 4 65.24 15.17 35.08
CA PHE A 4 65.74 14.42 33.90
C PHE A 4 65.63 12.90 34.19
N ASP A 5 65.94 12.05 33.19
CA ASP A 5 66.47 10.67 33.30
C ASP A 5 65.53 9.53 33.78
N ARG A 6 65.87 8.22 33.64
CA ARG A 6 66.36 7.40 32.48
C ARG A 6 66.48 5.91 32.92
N GLN A 7 66.76 5.00 31.97
CA GLN A 7 67.09 3.55 32.17
C GLN A 7 65.91 2.67 32.67
N GLU A 8 65.81 1.36 32.41
CA GLU A 8 66.39 0.46 31.37
C GLU A 8 65.48 -0.78 31.16
N ASN A 9 65.68 -1.54 30.09
CA ASN A 9 65.02 -2.83 29.77
C ASN A 9 65.67 -4.00 30.55
N PRO A 10 65.13 -5.25 30.66
CA PRO A 10 64.61 -6.05 29.51
C PRO A 10 63.52 -7.14 29.79
N ASP A 11 63.21 -7.95 28.75
CA ASP A 11 62.66 -9.33 28.71
C ASP A 11 61.25 -9.62 29.33
N GLU A 12 60.43 -10.60 28.88
CA GLU A 12 60.48 -11.57 27.76
C GLU A 12 59.05 -11.98 27.28
N GLU A 13 58.96 -12.72 26.16
CA GLU A 13 57.85 -13.53 25.59
C GLU A 13 56.35 -13.10 25.64
N ALA A 14 55.70 -13.08 24.47
CA ALA A 14 54.24 -13.24 24.31
C ALA A 14 53.88 -13.96 22.98
N PRO A 15 52.91 -14.92 22.95
CA PRO A 15 52.67 -15.79 21.79
C PRO A 15 51.65 -15.27 20.74
N LEU A 16 51.68 -15.90 19.57
CA LEU A 16 50.79 -15.72 18.41
C LEU A 16 49.39 -16.36 18.61
N ILE A 17 48.53 -16.20 17.57
CA ILE A 17 47.14 -16.73 17.35
C ILE A 17 46.06 -15.65 17.63
N ALA A 18 45.15 -15.31 16.69
CA ALA A 18 45.08 -15.60 15.25
C ALA A 18 44.25 -14.52 14.53
N ALA A 19 44.47 -14.33 13.23
CA ALA A 19 43.72 -13.39 12.40
C ALA A 19 42.42 -14.03 11.85
N THR A 20 41.29 -13.33 11.97
CA THR A 20 40.04 -13.65 11.28
C THR A 20 40.04 -13.10 9.85
N PRO A 21 39.38 -13.76 8.88
CA PRO A 21 39.41 -13.35 7.48
C PRO A 21 38.54 -12.10 7.26
N THR A 22 39.16 -11.04 6.73
CA THR A 22 38.46 -9.84 6.25
C THR A 22 37.84 -10.08 4.88
N SER A 23 36.51 -10.10 4.82
CA SER A 23 35.79 -10.05 3.53
C SER A 23 36.01 -8.69 2.85
N PRO A 24 36.24 -8.64 1.52
CA PRO A 24 36.34 -7.38 0.79
C PRO A 24 34.95 -6.68 0.73
N PRO A 25 34.91 -5.33 0.70
CA PRO A 25 33.65 -4.60 0.54
C PRO A 25 33.05 -4.80 -0.86
N PRO A 26 31.71 -4.78 -1.00
CA PRO A 26 31.04 -4.78 -2.29
C PRO A 26 31.36 -3.48 -3.07
N ARG A 27 31.33 -3.55 -4.41
CA ARG A 27 31.65 -2.42 -5.28
C ARG A 27 30.56 -1.35 -5.25
N GLU A 28 30.97 -0.08 -5.30
CA GLU A 28 30.08 1.08 -5.37
C GLU A 28 29.21 1.07 -6.65
N ILE A 29 27.92 1.37 -6.51
CA ILE A 29 27.06 1.79 -7.63
C ILE A 29 27.09 3.31 -7.69
N SER A 30 28.06 3.87 -8.42
CA SER A 30 28.27 5.31 -8.50
C SER A 30 27.34 5.97 -9.53
N PHE A 31 26.20 6.51 -9.08
CA PHE A 31 25.35 7.37 -9.90
C PHE A 31 25.95 8.77 -10.02
N ARG A 32 26.93 8.95 -10.92
CA ARG A 32 27.41 10.29 -11.31
C ARG A 32 26.48 10.93 -12.33
N SER A 33 26.00 12.13 -12.03
CA SER A 33 25.29 12.97 -13.01
C SER A 33 26.26 13.58 -14.02
N SER A 34 26.06 13.28 -15.31
CA SER A 34 26.88 13.80 -16.42
C SER A 34 26.15 14.93 -17.16
N ASN A 35 26.19 16.12 -16.57
CA ASN A 35 25.46 17.27 -17.10
C ASN A 35 26.32 18.13 -18.05
N GLN A 36 26.15 18.00 -19.38
CA GLN A 36 26.45 19.11 -20.31
C GLN A 36 25.94 18.95 -21.76
N HIS A 37 25.66 20.10 -22.39
CA HIS A 37 25.52 20.37 -23.84
C HIS A 37 24.30 19.80 -24.61
N ARG A 38 23.20 20.58 -24.63
CA ARG A 38 22.26 20.61 -25.78
C ARG A 38 22.97 21.10 -27.06
N ARG A 39 22.78 20.40 -28.19
CA ARG A 39 22.65 20.98 -29.55
C ARG A 39 21.67 20.13 -30.37
N HIS A 40 21.00 20.73 -31.35
CA HIS A 40 20.14 20.02 -32.30
C HIS A 40 20.96 19.11 -33.23
N PHE A 41 20.39 17.96 -33.60
CA PHE A 41 20.26 17.51 -34.99
C PHE A 41 19.00 16.63 -35.12
N CYS A 42 18.53 16.41 -36.34
CA CYS A 42 17.38 15.55 -36.67
C CYS A 42 17.85 14.38 -37.54
N ASN A 43 17.21 13.22 -37.39
CA ASN A 43 17.30 12.01 -38.24
C ASN A 43 18.73 11.43 -38.44
N ASP A 44 18.99 10.14 -38.35
CA ASP A 44 18.33 9.00 -39.03
C ASP A 44 18.29 7.75 -38.13
N ASP A 45 17.80 6.62 -38.66
CA ASP A 45 17.78 5.31 -38.00
C ASP A 45 19.18 4.73 -37.76
N ASP A 46 19.43 4.17 -36.57
CA ASP A 46 20.21 2.93 -36.46
C ASP A 46 19.91 2.17 -35.15
N ASN A 47 19.79 0.84 -35.23
CA ASN A 47 19.19 0.01 -34.18
C ASN A 47 20.17 -1.04 -33.63
N ASN A 48 21.39 -0.64 -33.23
CA ASN A 48 22.42 -1.63 -32.85
C ASN A 48 23.60 -1.14 -31.94
N THR A 49 23.32 -0.49 -30.81
CA THR A 49 24.39 -0.12 -29.82
C THR A 49 24.05 -0.45 -28.37
N LEU A 50 24.17 -1.73 -27.99
CA LEU A 50 24.09 -2.18 -26.58
C LEU A 50 25.05 -3.35 -26.20
N GLN A 51 26.04 -3.67 -27.05
CA GLN A 51 26.99 -4.78 -26.82
C GLN A 51 28.47 -4.39 -26.69
N SER A 52 28.85 -3.12 -26.84
CA SER A 52 30.25 -2.70 -27.01
C SER A 52 31.01 -2.32 -25.72
N GLU A 53 30.37 -2.21 -24.56
CA GLU A 53 31.00 -1.74 -23.30
C GLU A 53 31.27 -2.85 -22.26
N LEU A 54 31.38 -4.11 -22.69
CA LEU A 54 31.61 -5.27 -21.80
C LEU A 54 33.00 -5.92 -21.92
N SER A 55 33.91 -5.34 -22.70
CA SER A 55 35.16 -5.99 -23.13
C SER A 55 36.45 -5.52 -22.42
N THR A 56 36.35 -4.67 -21.40
CA THR A 56 37.52 -4.01 -20.76
C THR A 56 37.45 -4.09 -19.24
N LEU A 57 38.61 -4.24 -18.57
CA LEU A 57 38.81 -4.33 -17.10
C LEU A 57 38.66 -5.72 -16.44
N MET A 58 39.42 -6.71 -16.94
CA MET A 58 39.93 -7.84 -16.14
C MET A 58 41.43 -8.03 -16.38
N PRO A 59 42.31 -7.96 -15.36
CA PRO A 59 43.70 -8.38 -15.47
C PRO A 59 43.86 -9.89 -15.23
N SER A 60 44.79 -10.54 -15.95
CA SER A 60 44.91 -12.00 -15.99
C SER A 60 46.23 -12.55 -15.41
N THR A 61 46.13 -13.40 -14.39
CA THR A 61 47.17 -14.32 -13.88
C THR A 61 46.45 -15.51 -13.21
N LEU A 62 46.83 -16.79 -13.36
CA LEU A 62 47.90 -17.45 -14.11
C LEU A 62 47.39 -18.79 -14.68
N THR A 63 47.87 -19.21 -15.84
CA THR A 63 47.76 -20.60 -16.34
C THR A 63 49.04 -21.40 -16.00
N PRO A 64 48.97 -22.74 -16.00
CA PRO A 64 49.40 -23.52 -17.19
C PRO A 64 48.21 -24.22 -17.87
N ASN A 65 48.09 -24.34 -19.20
CA ASN A 65 48.98 -24.97 -20.21
C ASN A 65 49.29 -26.45 -19.88
N TYR A 66 49.09 -27.43 -20.78
CA TYR A 66 48.78 -27.44 -22.22
C TYR A 66 48.01 -28.76 -22.52
N ASN A 67 46.85 -28.78 -23.20
CA ASN A 67 46.63 -28.83 -24.68
C ASN A 67 47.07 -30.18 -25.34
N PRO A 68 46.55 -30.57 -26.52
CA PRO A 68 45.50 -31.63 -26.60
C PRO A 68 45.86 -32.79 -27.56
N ASP A 69 45.00 -33.83 -27.69
CA ASP A 69 44.46 -34.22 -29.02
C ASP A 69 43.38 -35.33 -29.07
N MET A 70 42.67 -35.35 -30.21
CA MET A 70 41.98 -36.43 -30.96
C MET A 70 41.36 -37.70 -30.31
N ARG A 71 40.06 -37.87 -30.65
CA ARG A 71 39.38 -39.04 -31.27
C ARG A 71 39.22 -40.41 -30.56
N CYS A 72 37.96 -40.86 -30.66
CA CYS A 72 37.39 -42.21 -30.62
C CYS A 72 38.33 -43.43 -30.81
N HIS A 73 38.22 -44.43 -29.92
CA HIS A 73 37.55 -45.71 -30.22
C HIS A 73 37.20 -46.50 -28.93
N GLU A 74 36.44 -47.60 -29.08
CA GLU A 74 36.03 -48.45 -27.96
C GLU A 74 37.15 -49.38 -27.46
N SER A 75 37.17 -49.67 -26.15
CA SER A 75 37.46 -51.03 -25.64
C SER A 75 37.09 -51.19 -24.15
N ASN A 76 36.17 -52.11 -23.89
CA ASN A 76 36.09 -52.86 -22.63
C ASN A 76 37.08 -54.06 -22.72
N PRO A 77 37.43 -54.81 -21.64
CA PRO A 77 36.68 -54.96 -20.39
C PRO A 77 37.50 -55.01 -19.07
N SER A 78 36.76 -55.28 -17.97
CA SER A 78 37.15 -55.99 -16.72
C SER A 78 37.32 -55.13 -15.45
N GLY A 79 36.96 -55.72 -14.30
CA GLY A 79 37.00 -55.09 -12.96
C GLY A 79 35.62 -54.97 -12.29
N SER A 80 35.20 -55.99 -11.53
CA SER A 80 33.86 -56.05 -10.91
C SER A 80 33.81 -55.53 -9.47
N SER A 81 32.76 -54.78 -9.09
CA SER A 81 32.29 -54.76 -7.69
C SER A 81 30.78 -54.43 -7.52
N SER A 82 30.17 -55.12 -6.55
CA SER A 82 28.96 -54.77 -5.77
C SER A 82 27.79 -54.00 -6.42
N ALA A 83 26.74 -54.71 -6.84
CA ALA A 83 25.42 -54.13 -7.12
C ALA A 83 24.50 -54.13 -5.88
N ILE A 84 24.47 -53.03 -5.09
CA ILE A 84 23.51 -52.83 -3.99
C ILE A 84 23.01 -51.37 -3.90
N SER A 85 22.00 -50.98 -4.69
CA SER A 85 20.92 -50.06 -4.27
C SER A 85 19.87 -49.82 -5.37
N SER A 86 18.85 -50.68 -5.46
CA SER A 86 17.63 -50.42 -6.27
C SER A 86 16.35 -50.53 -5.46
N LYS A 87 16.31 -51.46 -4.49
CA LYS A 87 15.13 -51.72 -3.64
C LYS A 87 14.78 -50.61 -2.63
N LYS A 88 15.68 -49.65 -2.36
CA LYS A 88 15.38 -48.45 -1.54
C LYS A 88 14.70 -47.36 -2.37
N ALA A 89 15.24 -47.03 -3.55
CA ALA A 89 14.66 -46.04 -4.45
C ALA A 89 13.21 -46.39 -4.84
N PHE A 90 12.96 -47.65 -5.22
CA PHE A 90 11.62 -48.10 -5.62
C PHE A 90 10.59 -48.04 -4.47
N ARG A 91 11.03 -48.28 -3.22
CA ARG A 91 10.17 -48.13 -2.03
C ARG A 91 9.87 -46.67 -1.71
N LEU A 92 10.84 -45.77 -1.89
CA LEU A 92 10.62 -44.33 -1.69
C LEU A 92 9.65 -43.76 -2.73
N ALA A 93 9.81 -44.12 -4.01
CA ALA A 93 8.88 -43.73 -5.08
C ALA A 93 7.45 -44.23 -4.83
N ALA A 94 7.29 -45.50 -4.43
CA ALA A 94 5.98 -46.06 -4.07
C ALA A 94 5.34 -45.38 -2.84
N PHE A 95 6.15 -45.01 -1.84
CA PHE A 95 5.66 -44.31 -0.65
C PHE A 95 5.20 -42.88 -0.96
N LEU A 96 5.95 -42.15 -1.81
CA LEU A 96 5.56 -40.82 -2.28
C LEU A 96 4.29 -40.86 -3.14
N ALA A 97 4.15 -41.84 -4.05
CA ALA A 97 2.94 -42.02 -4.83
C ALA A 97 1.71 -42.35 -3.95
N ALA A 98 1.87 -43.17 -2.91
CA ALA A 98 0.83 -43.45 -1.94
C ALA A 98 0.44 -42.19 -1.13
N LEU A 99 1.41 -41.32 -0.79
CA LEU A 99 1.13 -40.04 -0.14
C LEU A 99 0.28 -39.12 -1.01
N SER A 100 0.59 -38.98 -2.31
CA SER A 100 -0.19 -38.15 -3.23
C SER A 100 -1.64 -38.61 -3.37
N VAL A 101 -1.88 -39.92 -3.43
CA VAL A 101 -3.24 -40.50 -3.47
C VAL A 101 -3.99 -40.27 -2.15
N ALA A 102 -3.30 -40.39 -1.01
CA ALA A 102 -3.89 -40.11 0.30
C ALA A 102 -4.26 -38.63 0.48
N VAL A 103 -3.43 -37.70 -0.01
CA VAL A 103 -3.72 -36.25 0.02
C VAL A 103 -4.95 -35.91 -0.81
N LEU A 104 -5.07 -36.46 -2.03
CA LEU A 104 -6.27 -36.28 -2.86
C LEU A 104 -7.53 -36.82 -2.19
N ALA A 105 -7.47 -38.05 -1.63
CA ALA A 105 -8.60 -38.63 -0.90
C ALA A 105 -9.01 -37.81 0.34
N CYS A 106 -8.07 -37.16 1.02
CA CYS A 106 -8.37 -36.25 2.13
C CYS A 106 -9.08 -34.97 1.67
N VAL A 107 -8.76 -34.42 0.49
CA VAL A 107 -9.44 -33.24 -0.07
C VAL A 107 -10.89 -33.58 -0.41
N ASP A 108 -11.14 -34.71 -1.07
CA ASP A 108 -12.51 -35.17 -1.39
C ASP A 108 -13.35 -35.41 -0.12
N VAL A 109 -12.76 -36.01 0.92
CA VAL A 109 -13.45 -36.24 2.21
C VAL A 109 -13.78 -34.92 2.92
N VAL A 110 -12.89 -33.91 2.89
CA VAL A 110 -13.18 -32.58 3.45
C VAL A 110 -14.35 -31.92 2.71
N TYR A 111 -14.39 -32.04 1.38
CA TYR A 111 -15.49 -31.51 0.56
C TYR A 111 -16.83 -32.20 0.88
N PHE A 112 -16.83 -33.53 1.05
CA PHE A 112 -18.05 -34.30 1.36
C PHE A 112 -18.57 -34.10 2.80
N VAL A 113 -17.66 -33.93 3.77
CA VAL A 113 -18.02 -33.64 5.18
C VAL A 113 -18.51 -32.20 5.35
N GLY A 114 -18.01 -31.24 4.56
CA GLY A 114 -18.47 -29.85 4.58
C GLY A 114 -19.94 -29.67 4.18
N VAL A 115 -20.50 -30.55 3.34
CA VAL A 115 -21.88 -30.47 2.84
C VAL A 115 -22.88 -31.25 3.71
N THR A 116 -22.41 -32.08 4.64
CA THR A 116 -23.26 -33.04 5.39
C THR A 116 -23.39 -32.76 6.89
N LYS A 117 -23.03 -31.55 7.35
CA LYS A 117 -22.94 -31.25 8.79
C LYS A 117 -23.59 -29.93 9.21
N HIS A 118 -24.87 -29.73 8.87
CA HIS A 118 -25.65 -28.61 9.39
C HIS A 118 -27.13 -28.94 9.67
N GLU A 119 -27.41 -30.08 10.30
CA GLU A 119 -28.73 -30.39 10.86
C GLU A 119 -28.60 -31.29 12.10
N SER A 120 -29.59 -31.19 13.01
CA SER A 120 -29.72 -31.88 14.31
C SER A 120 -28.72 -31.44 15.42
N GLU A 121 -29.09 -31.27 16.70
CA GLU A 121 -30.38 -31.44 17.40
C GLU A 121 -30.67 -30.28 18.37
N THR A 122 -31.94 -29.83 18.44
CA THR A 122 -32.61 -29.49 19.72
C THR A 122 -34.13 -29.53 19.54
N ASP A 123 -34.82 -30.10 20.53
CA ASP A 123 -36.28 -30.12 20.79
C ASP A 123 -37.27 -30.44 19.66
N VAL A 124 -37.67 -31.73 19.62
CA VAL A 124 -38.85 -32.24 18.91
C VAL A 124 -40.10 -32.12 19.79
N SER A 125 -41.12 -31.34 19.39
CA SER A 125 -42.54 -31.73 19.55
C SER A 125 -43.55 -30.73 18.94
N ALA A 126 -44.07 -30.99 17.74
CA ALA A 126 -45.47 -30.73 17.33
C ALA A 126 -45.74 -31.13 15.85
N PHE A 127 -46.30 -32.33 15.65
CA PHE A 127 -47.21 -32.78 14.58
C PHE A 127 -47.12 -32.25 13.12
N GLN A 128 -47.07 -33.22 12.19
CA GLN A 128 -47.21 -33.03 10.74
C GLN A 128 -48.68 -33.01 10.29
N ALA A 129 -49.07 -32.03 9.48
CA ALA A 129 -50.16 -32.05 8.47
C ALA A 129 -50.18 -30.66 7.79
N GLU A 130 -50.48 -30.48 6.50
CA GLU A 130 -50.72 -31.40 5.39
C GLU A 130 -50.35 -30.68 4.07
N ARG A 131 -50.16 -31.42 2.96
CA ARG A 131 -49.82 -30.83 1.66
C ARG A 131 -50.77 -31.34 0.57
N SER A 132 -51.81 -30.58 0.21
CA SER A 132 -52.50 -30.60 -1.11
C SER A 132 -53.78 -29.76 -1.18
N ALA A 133 -54.14 -29.38 -2.42
CA ALA A 133 -55.49 -29.05 -2.92
C ALA A 133 -56.15 -27.69 -2.54
N ALA A 134 -57.29 -27.46 -3.21
CA ALA A 134 -58.20 -26.30 -3.17
C ALA A 134 -57.72 -25.00 -3.87
N GLU A 135 -58.13 -24.86 -5.13
CA GLU A 135 -58.35 -23.56 -5.77
C GLU A 135 -59.41 -22.75 -5.00
N SER A 136 -59.31 -21.41 -4.98
CA SER A 136 -60.32 -20.47 -5.53
C SER A 136 -60.41 -19.09 -4.85
N ALA A 137 -60.75 -18.10 -5.68
CA ALA A 137 -61.58 -16.93 -5.39
C ALA A 137 -61.16 -15.81 -4.38
N LYS A 138 -61.08 -14.60 -4.96
CA LYS A 138 -61.51 -13.28 -4.43
C LYS A 138 -60.62 -12.47 -3.46
N LYS A 139 -60.17 -11.31 -3.96
CA LYS A 139 -59.82 -10.11 -3.18
C LYS A 139 -61.02 -9.57 -2.37
N PRO A 140 -60.76 -8.97 -1.20
CA PRO A 140 -61.23 -7.61 -0.89
C PRO A 140 -60.03 -6.68 -0.62
N LYS A 141 -59.86 -5.56 -1.32
CA LYS A 141 -60.46 -4.24 -1.00
C LYS A 141 -60.25 -3.79 0.45
N SER A 142 -59.30 -2.87 0.63
CA SER A 142 -59.14 -2.04 1.83
C SER A 142 -60.16 -0.90 1.85
N ASP A 143 -60.58 -0.46 3.04
CA ASP A 143 -61.67 0.51 3.23
C ASP A 143 -61.34 1.54 4.32
N LYS A 144 -61.22 2.82 3.95
CA LYS A 144 -61.13 3.97 4.88
C LYS A 144 -61.93 5.19 4.37
N LYS A 145 -63.20 5.23 4.79
CA LYS A 145 -63.93 6.38 5.37
C LYS A 145 -63.13 7.71 5.45
N LYS A 146 -63.65 8.93 5.19
CA LYS A 146 -64.95 9.53 4.79
C LYS A 146 -64.62 10.98 4.26
N LYS A 147 -65.50 11.92 3.87
CA LYS A 147 -66.90 12.28 4.22
C LYS A 147 -67.52 13.20 3.14
N LYS A 148 -68.84 13.45 3.26
CA LYS A 148 -69.72 14.50 2.68
C LYS A 148 -69.09 15.90 2.47
N ASN A 149 -69.59 16.84 1.63
CA ASN A 149 -70.54 16.96 0.48
C ASN A 149 -70.98 18.46 0.45
N HIS A 150 -70.70 19.22 -0.61
CA HIS A 150 -71.53 20.30 -1.24
C HIS A 150 -70.71 20.96 -2.38
N LYS A 151 -71.25 21.74 -3.35
CA LYS A 151 -72.46 21.69 -4.21
C LYS A 151 -72.48 23.00 -5.05
N LYS A 152 -72.82 22.95 -6.36
CA LYS A 152 -72.99 24.08 -7.33
C LYS A 152 -71.69 24.72 -7.87
N ASP A 153 -71.58 25.29 -9.10
CA ASP A 153 -72.34 25.21 -10.39
C ASP A 153 -71.52 25.90 -11.55
N ASP A 154 -71.69 25.42 -12.80
CA ASP A 154 -71.84 26.06 -14.16
C ASP A 154 -70.82 27.04 -14.87
N ASN A 155 -70.24 26.54 -16.00
CA ASN A 155 -70.19 27.01 -17.44
C ASN A 155 -69.55 28.30 -18.09
N GLU A 156 -69.07 28.08 -19.35
CA GLU A 156 -68.85 28.95 -20.56
C GLU A 156 -67.84 30.16 -20.56
N ASP A 157 -66.96 30.45 -21.55
CA ASP A 157 -66.45 29.71 -22.76
C ASP A 157 -65.03 30.16 -23.30
N LYS A 158 -64.79 30.43 -24.62
CA LYS A 158 -63.44 30.45 -25.32
C LYS A 158 -62.99 31.75 -26.07
N GLY A 159 -61.66 32.04 -26.10
CA GLY A 159 -60.88 32.22 -27.37
C GLY A 159 -60.28 33.58 -27.87
N LYS A 160 -58.92 33.65 -27.94
CA LYS A 160 -58.00 34.39 -28.87
C LYS A 160 -57.86 35.94 -28.94
N GLU A 161 -56.60 36.40 -28.75
CA GLU A 161 -55.80 37.40 -29.53
C GLU A 161 -56.45 38.72 -30.03
N ASP A 162 -56.26 39.85 -29.33
CA ASP A 162 -55.18 40.85 -29.57
C ASP A 162 -55.21 42.02 -28.55
N ASP A 163 -54.11 42.79 -28.46
CA ASP A 163 -53.86 44.07 -27.76
C ASP A 163 -54.91 44.65 -26.76
N GLY A 164 -54.52 44.83 -25.49
CA GLY A 164 -55.11 45.86 -24.62
C GLY A 164 -55.31 45.52 -23.13
N ASP A 165 -55.45 46.59 -22.34
CA ASP A 165 -55.61 46.63 -20.88
C ASP A 165 -56.94 46.02 -20.34
N ASP A 166 -56.94 45.64 -19.05
CA ASP A 166 -58.06 45.51 -18.09
C ASP A 166 -59.12 44.33 -18.15
N GLU A 167 -59.12 43.53 -17.05
CA GLU A 167 -60.24 42.88 -16.28
C GLU A 167 -61.17 41.71 -16.81
N GLU A 168 -61.43 40.72 -15.91
CA GLU A 168 -62.57 39.73 -15.73
C GLU A 168 -62.94 38.49 -16.65
N SER A 169 -62.51 37.26 -16.21
CA SER A 169 -63.26 35.96 -15.99
C SER A 169 -64.12 35.11 -17.00
N GLN A 170 -63.93 33.75 -16.95
CA GLN A 170 -64.79 32.55 -17.32
C GLN A 170 -64.74 31.86 -18.73
N VAL A 171 -65.04 30.54 -18.99
CA VAL A 171 -65.04 29.19 -18.29
C VAL A 171 -65.02 27.96 -19.29
N ASP A 172 -66.12 27.26 -19.70
CA ASP A 172 -66.09 25.84 -20.22
C ASP A 172 -67.35 25.24 -20.96
N GLU A 173 -67.14 24.11 -21.68
CA GLU A 173 -68.01 23.04 -22.29
C GLU A 173 -68.89 23.23 -23.58
N THR A 174 -68.67 22.38 -24.62
CA THR A 174 -69.64 21.32 -25.12
C THR A 174 -69.25 20.57 -26.44
N GLU A 175 -69.23 19.23 -26.35
CA GLU A 175 -69.69 18.15 -27.29
C GLU A 175 -69.43 18.03 -28.84
N ARG A 176 -69.24 16.75 -29.28
CA ARG A 176 -69.53 16.08 -30.59
C ARG A 176 -68.61 16.29 -31.83
N ASP A 177 -68.44 15.32 -32.74
CA ASP A 177 -68.53 13.83 -32.68
C ASP A 177 -67.87 13.21 -33.95
N ASP A 178 -67.85 11.87 -34.06
CA ASP A 178 -67.52 11.02 -35.24
C ASP A 178 -66.06 10.99 -35.76
N ALA A 179 -65.50 9.88 -36.30
CA ALA A 179 -65.83 8.45 -36.19
C ALA A 179 -64.69 7.57 -36.79
N GLN A 180 -64.66 6.27 -36.43
CA GLN A 180 -64.01 5.12 -37.13
C GLN A 180 -62.45 5.10 -37.16
N ASP A 181 -61.76 4.11 -36.60
CA ASP A 181 -61.72 2.63 -36.82
C ASP A 181 -60.68 2.20 -37.89
N ALA A 182 -59.92 1.10 -37.75
CA ALA A 182 -59.72 0.18 -36.60
C ALA A 182 -58.52 -0.78 -36.86
N MET A 183 -57.92 -1.32 -35.78
CA MET A 183 -57.12 -2.58 -35.73
C MET A 183 -55.82 -2.62 -36.58
N SER A 184 -54.78 -3.43 -36.35
CA SER A 184 -54.28 -4.30 -35.24
C SER A 184 -52.74 -4.45 -35.49
N GLN A 185 -51.86 -5.14 -34.73
CA GLN A 185 -51.95 -6.38 -33.96
C GLN A 185 -50.64 -6.57 -33.15
N ASP A 186 -50.61 -7.47 -32.15
CA ASP A 186 -49.42 -7.77 -31.32
C ASP A 186 -48.46 -8.83 -31.93
N ALA A 187 -47.31 -9.02 -31.25
CA ALA A 187 -46.33 -10.12 -31.36
C ALA A 187 -45.35 -10.07 -32.57
N ASP A 188 -44.18 -10.73 -32.53
CA ASP A 188 -43.59 -11.63 -31.50
C ASP A 188 -42.05 -11.47 -31.38
N VAL A 189 -41.46 -12.16 -30.41
CA VAL A 189 -40.00 -12.26 -30.16
C VAL A 189 -39.41 -13.53 -30.83
N THR A 190 -38.08 -13.58 -30.97
CA THR A 190 -37.27 -14.62 -31.65
C THR A 190 -37.25 -14.48 -33.19
N ASN A 191 -36.22 -14.94 -33.91
CA ASN A 191 -35.15 -15.86 -33.53
C ASN A 191 -33.79 -15.57 -34.22
N SER A 192 -32.74 -16.17 -33.66
CA SER A 192 -31.38 -16.40 -34.18
C SER A 192 -31.12 -16.21 -35.69
N GLU A 193 -30.06 -15.46 -36.02
CA GLU A 193 -29.12 -15.85 -37.08
C GLU A 193 -27.68 -15.89 -36.55
N LEU A 194 -26.87 -16.78 -37.13
CA LEU A 194 -25.49 -17.08 -36.77
C LEU A 194 -24.56 -16.88 -37.98
N ALA A 195 -23.36 -16.38 -37.70
CA ALA A 195 -22.20 -16.32 -38.59
C ALA A 195 -22.28 -15.42 -39.85
N ASP A 196 -21.49 -14.35 -39.84
CA ASP A 196 -20.29 -14.37 -40.69
C ASP A 196 -19.05 -14.26 -39.79
N SER A 197 -17.94 -14.88 -40.18
CA SER A 197 -16.79 -15.18 -39.31
C SER A 197 -15.45 -14.91 -40.00
N SER A 198 -15.14 -13.63 -40.29
CA SER A 198 -13.82 -13.24 -40.79
C SER A 198 -13.40 -11.79 -40.48
N SER A 199 -13.30 -11.43 -39.19
CA SER A 199 -12.45 -10.27 -38.81
C SER A 199 -11.52 -10.61 -37.65
N SER A 200 -10.24 -10.27 -37.80
CA SER A 200 -9.24 -10.33 -36.75
C SER A 200 -9.45 -9.15 -35.79
N GLY A 201 -10.43 -9.30 -34.90
CA GLY A 201 -10.82 -8.30 -33.91
C GLY A 201 -9.76 -8.11 -32.82
N THR A 202 -8.63 -7.48 -33.16
CA THR A 202 -7.75 -6.87 -32.15
C THR A 202 -8.57 -5.82 -31.41
N ILE A 203 -8.91 -6.09 -30.15
CA ILE A 203 -9.48 -5.10 -29.25
C ILE A 203 -8.41 -4.02 -29.08
N LYS A 204 -8.56 -2.88 -29.75
CA LYS A 204 -7.63 -1.77 -29.59
C LYS A 204 -7.75 -1.26 -28.15
N SER A 205 -6.63 -1.16 -27.44
CA SER A 205 -6.55 -0.52 -26.13
C SER A 205 -7.29 0.81 -26.12
N ARG A 206 -8.09 1.05 -25.09
CA ARG A 206 -8.93 2.25 -24.97
C ARG A 206 -8.04 3.49 -24.90
N GLU A 207 -8.44 4.55 -25.60
CA GLU A 207 -7.81 5.85 -25.41
C GLU A 207 -8.20 6.39 -24.02
N VAL A 208 -7.20 6.55 -23.15
CA VAL A 208 -7.39 7.02 -21.77
C VAL A 208 -7.71 8.51 -21.81
N GLN A 209 -8.99 8.83 -21.65
CA GLN A 209 -9.46 10.21 -21.56
C GLN A 209 -9.43 10.67 -20.11
N ILE A 210 -8.70 11.75 -19.83
CA ILE A 210 -8.59 12.28 -18.46
C ILE A 210 -9.91 12.99 -18.08
N PRO A 211 -10.51 12.69 -16.92
CA PRO A 211 -11.64 13.45 -16.38
C PRO A 211 -11.34 14.94 -16.24
N THR A 212 -12.37 15.75 -16.41
CA THR A 212 -12.36 17.17 -16.07
C THR A 212 -12.70 17.30 -14.57
N PRO A 213 -11.95 18.06 -13.76
CA PRO A 213 -12.25 18.21 -12.33
C PRO A 213 -13.57 18.96 -12.09
N GLU A 214 -14.42 18.43 -11.20
CA GLU A 214 -15.78 18.95 -10.97
C GLU A 214 -16.13 19.04 -9.48
N LYS A 215 -16.87 20.09 -9.07
CA LYS A 215 -17.10 20.41 -7.64
C LYS A 215 -18.22 19.55 -7.02
N ARG A 216 -17.84 18.39 -6.50
CA ARG A 216 -18.70 17.30 -6.01
C ARG A 216 -19.01 17.33 -4.51
N CYS A 217 -19.46 18.48 -3.98
CA CYS A 217 -19.53 18.71 -2.53
C CYS A 217 -20.43 17.73 -1.73
N ALA A 218 -21.51 17.21 -2.31
CA ALA A 218 -22.37 16.24 -1.63
C ALA A 218 -21.57 14.96 -1.33
N TYR A 219 -21.09 14.28 -2.38
CA TYR A 219 -20.23 13.09 -2.29
C TYR A 219 -19.07 13.22 -1.29
N VAL A 220 -18.38 14.37 -1.26
CA VAL A 220 -17.30 14.61 -0.28
C VAL A 220 -17.85 14.65 1.15
N VAL A 221 -18.92 15.41 1.40
CA VAL A 221 -19.53 15.52 2.74
C VAL A 221 -20.11 14.18 3.18
N ASP A 222 -20.87 13.51 2.32
CA ASP A 222 -21.52 12.22 2.58
C ASP A 222 -20.47 11.16 2.97
N THR A 223 -19.37 11.07 2.21
CA THR A 223 -18.23 10.17 2.51
C THR A 223 -17.60 10.47 3.87
N PHE A 224 -17.45 11.75 4.24
CA PHE A 224 -16.92 12.13 5.55
C PHE A 224 -17.90 11.86 6.69
N GLU A 225 -19.20 12.08 6.51
CA GLU A 225 -20.22 11.79 7.53
C GLU A 225 -20.39 10.27 7.74
N GLU A 226 -20.29 9.45 6.69
CA GLU A 226 -20.25 7.99 6.78
C GLU A 226 -18.97 7.48 7.47
N GLN A 227 -17.79 7.89 6.99
CA GLN A 227 -16.50 7.44 7.55
C GLN A 227 -16.35 7.77 9.04
N ASN A 228 -17.01 8.84 9.51
CA ASN A 228 -16.90 9.34 10.87
C ASN A 228 -18.21 9.17 11.67
N GLN A 229 -19.12 8.28 11.24
CA GLN A 229 -20.35 7.98 11.95
C GLN A 229 -20.07 7.46 13.38
N GLY A 230 -20.85 7.91 14.36
CA GLY A 230 -20.77 7.46 15.76
C GLY A 230 -19.74 8.19 16.64
N PHE A 231 -18.81 8.95 16.06
CA PHE A 231 -17.89 9.80 16.83
C PHE A 231 -18.59 11.04 17.42
N ASP A 232 -18.08 11.56 18.55
CA ASP A 232 -18.64 12.75 19.18
C ASP A 232 -18.27 14.06 18.46
N ARG A 233 -19.08 15.11 18.68
CA ARG A 233 -18.97 16.37 17.94
C ARG A 233 -17.68 17.15 18.24
N ASP A 234 -17.15 17.08 19.46
CA ASP A 234 -15.98 17.86 19.87
C ASP A 234 -14.66 17.17 19.49
N PHE A 235 -14.66 15.84 19.48
CA PHE A 235 -13.65 15.07 18.76
C PHE A 235 -13.61 15.40 17.27
N LEU A 236 -14.76 15.37 16.57
CA LEU A 236 -14.83 15.68 15.13
C LEU A 236 -14.45 17.13 14.84
N ARG A 237 -14.86 18.09 15.68
CA ARG A 237 -14.38 19.48 15.66
C ARG A 237 -12.85 19.55 15.71
N GLY A 238 -12.22 18.76 16.58
CA GLY A 238 -10.75 18.65 16.67
C GLY A 238 -10.12 18.09 15.39
N LYS A 239 -10.61 16.93 14.93
CA LYS A 239 -10.13 16.22 13.73
C LYS A 239 -10.26 17.10 12.47
N TYR A 240 -11.46 17.56 12.20
CA TYR A 240 -11.80 18.32 11.00
C TYR A 240 -11.10 19.68 10.95
N LYS A 241 -10.88 20.35 12.08
CA LYS A 241 -10.10 21.60 12.13
C LYS A 241 -8.67 21.43 11.60
N VAL A 242 -8.04 20.27 11.82
CA VAL A 242 -6.71 19.96 11.26
C VAL A 242 -6.85 19.63 9.78
N GLN A 243 -7.79 18.76 9.42
CA GLN A 243 -7.98 18.30 8.04
C GLN A 243 -8.46 19.41 7.08
N SER A 244 -9.08 20.48 7.59
CA SER A 244 -9.52 21.65 6.80
C SER A 244 -8.49 22.79 6.75
N ALA A 245 -7.25 22.58 7.20
CA ALA A 245 -6.22 23.62 7.24
C ALA A 245 -5.74 24.01 5.83
N ASP A 246 -5.31 23.01 5.04
CA ASP A 246 -4.76 23.18 3.69
C ASP A 246 -5.01 21.92 2.81
N PRO A 247 -4.93 22.04 1.47
CA PRO A 247 -5.20 20.94 0.55
C PRO A 247 -4.26 19.74 0.68
N ASN A 248 -3.00 19.94 1.10
CA ASN A 248 -2.05 18.84 1.28
C ASN A 248 -2.46 18.03 2.52
N VAL A 249 -2.71 18.68 3.65
CA VAL A 249 -3.17 18.03 4.89
C VAL A 249 -4.54 17.35 4.70
N PHE A 250 -5.41 17.91 3.87
CA PHE A 250 -6.65 17.24 3.44
C PHE A 250 -6.38 15.98 2.59
N TYR A 251 -5.55 16.09 1.55
CA TYR A 251 -5.25 14.96 0.65
C TYR A 251 -4.68 13.73 1.38
N ARG A 252 -3.86 13.99 2.40
CA ARG A 252 -3.25 13.03 3.34
C ARG A 252 -4.23 12.49 4.41
N ALA A 253 -5.43 13.05 4.48
CA ALA A 253 -6.51 12.58 5.34
C ALA A 253 -7.59 11.80 4.57
N THR A 254 -7.58 11.88 3.24
CA THR A 254 -8.62 11.34 2.35
C THR A 254 -8.13 10.24 1.43
N ALA A 255 -7.39 9.26 1.96
CA ALA A 255 -7.10 8.03 1.22
C ALA A 255 -8.38 7.36 0.69
N LEU A 256 -9.47 7.38 1.47
CA LEU A 256 -10.79 6.84 1.09
C LEU A 256 -11.35 7.43 -0.20
N LEU A 257 -11.34 8.75 -0.38
CA LEU A 257 -11.82 9.38 -1.63
C LEU A 257 -11.01 8.89 -2.83
N PHE A 258 -9.69 8.77 -2.69
CA PHE A 258 -8.80 8.30 -3.75
C PHE A 258 -9.01 6.81 -4.08
N TRP A 259 -9.23 5.97 -3.07
CA TRP A 259 -9.52 4.55 -3.25
C TRP A 259 -10.89 4.32 -3.90
N GLN A 260 -11.91 5.11 -3.56
CA GLN A 260 -13.18 5.11 -4.29
C GLN A 260 -12.95 5.58 -5.75
N ASP A 261 -12.21 6.65 -5.96
CA ASP A 261 -11.96 7.24 -7.28
C ASP A 261 -11.20 6.33 -8.25
N PHE A 262 -10.10 5.72 -7.82
CA PHE A 262 -9.22 4.89 -8.67
C PHE A 262 -9.40 3.39 -8.45
N GLY A 263 -9.65 2.93 -7.23
CA GLY A 263 -9.87 1.51 -6.92
C GLY A 263 -11.24 1.01 -7.37
N THR A 264 -12.27 1.87 -7.37
CA THR A 264 -13.61 1.55 -7.92
C THR A 264 -13.95 2.27 -9.23
N GLY A 265 -13.00 3.03 -9.78
CA GLY A 265 -13.13 3.72 -11.06
C GLY A 265 -14.21 4.83 -11.09
N MET A 266 -14.53 5.43 -9.95
CA MET A 266 -15.58 6.45 -9.83
C MET A 266 -15.18 7.83 -10.39
N TRP A 267 -13.90 8.18 -10.42
CA TRP A 267 -13.49 9.52 -10.87
C TRP A 267 -13.76 9.73 -12.36
N GLY A 268 -14.63 10.70 -12.69
CA GLY A 268 -15.06 10.96 -14.06
C GLY A 268 -16.04 9.95 -14.65
N LYS A 269 -16.63 9.06 -13.82
CA LYS A 269 -17.62 8.07 -14.26
C LYS A 269 -18.84 8.70 -14.92
N ASP A 270 -19.37 9.77 -14.33
CA ASP A 270 -20.50 10.53 -14.85
C ASP A 270 -20.17 11.26 -16.18
N GLN A 271 -18.89 11.46 -16.47
CA GLN A 271 -18.38 11.99 -17.75
C GLN A 271 -18.07 10.88 -18.78
N ASN A 272 -18.25 9.59 -18.43
CA ASN A 272 -17.78 8.41 -19.16
C ASN A 272 -16.25 8.37 -19.39
N LYS A 273 -15.48 8.93 -18.45
CA LYS A 273 -14.01 9.07 -18.51
C LYS A 273 -13.26 8.37 -17.36
N SER A 274 -13.90 7.42 -16.67
CA SER A 274 -13.27 6.61 -15.61
C SER A 274 -11.87 6.12 -15.99
N ILE A 275 -10.89 6.41 -15.15
CA ILE A 275 -9.54 5.86 -15.29
C ILE A 275 -9.56 4.36 -14.96
N VAL A 276 -9.20 3.54 -15.93
CA VAL A 276 -8.94 2.10 -15.75
C VAL A 276 -7.43 1.91 -15.68
N LEU A 277 -6.92 1.32 -14.59
CA LEU A 277 -5.48 1.22 -14.33
C LEU A 277 -4.76 0.36 -15.39
N ASP A 278 -5.37 -0.74 -15.82
CA ASP A 278 -4.89 -1.62 -16.89
C ASP A 278 -4.58 -0.86 -18.20
N ASP A 279 -5.40 0.12 -18.59
CA ASP A 279 -5.25 0.89 -19.83
C ASP A 279 -4.05 1.86 -19.78
N LEU A 280 -3.55 2.21 -18.58
CA LEU A 280 -2.36 3.06 -18.41
C LEU A 280 -1.10 2.36 -18.94
N VAL A 281 -1.03 1.03 -18.83
CA VAL A 281 0.08 0.18 -19.29
C VAL A 281 -0.26 -0.72 -20.49
N MET A 282 -1.48 -0.61 -21.04
CA MET A 282 -2.02 -1.50 -22.10
C MET A 282 -2.05 -2.99 -21.69
N LEU A 283 -2.40 -3.28 -20.44
CA LEU A 283 -2.28 -4.64 -19.86
C LEU A 283 -3.05 -5.70 -20.67
N ASN A 284 -4.20 -5.33 -21.22
CA ASN A 284 -5.05 -6.18 -22.06
C ASN A 284 -4.38 -6.61 -23.39
N ASP A 285 -3.43 -5.82 -23.91
CA ASP A 285 -2.65 -6.16 -25.10
C ASP A 285 -1.36 -6.94 -24.75
N ALA A 286 -0.95 -6.94 -23.47
CA ALA A 286 0.36 -7.41 -23.03
C ALA A 286 0.42 -8.93 -22.81
N LYS A 287 1.54 -9.54 -23.20
CA LYS A 287 1.78 -11.00 -23.16
C LYS A 287 3.21 -11.32 -22.79
N TYR A 288 3.39 -12.43 -22.07
CA TYR A 288 4.69 -13.03 -21.78
C TYR A 288 5.33 -13.64 -23.04
N GLU A 289 6.62 -13.97 -22.97
CA GLU A 289 7.41 -14.47 -24.12
C GLU A 289 6.90 -15.80 -24.70
N ASP A 290 6.16 -16.58 -23.90
CA ASP A 290 5.47 -17.81 -24.31
C ASP A 290 4.10 -17.58 -24.97
N GLY A 291 3.65 -16.32 -25.06
CA GLY A 291 2.34 -15.92 -25.59
C GLY A 291 1.22 -15.87 -24.54
N THR A 292 1.48 -16.22 -23.28
CA THR A 292 0.50 -16.14 -22.19
C THR A 292 0.07 -14.69 -21.96
N PRO A 293 -1.24 -14.35 -21.98
CA PRO A 293 -1.71 -13.01 -21.63
C PRO A 293 -1.36 -12.61 -20.21
N MET A 294 -1.08 -11.32 -19.99
CA MET A 294 -1.01 -10.76 -18.64
C MET A 294 -2.42 -10.64 -18.05
N SER A 295 -2.55 -10.74 -16.73
CA SER A 295 -3.80 -10.48 -16.00
C SER A 295 -3.67 -9.19 -15.18
N PRO A 296 -4.77 -8.60 -14.66
CA PRO A 296 -4.70 -7.46 -13.74
C PRO A 296 -3.70 -7.69 -12.59
N MET A 297 -3.70 -8.91 -12.02
CA MET A 297 -2.77 -9.30 -10.95
C MET A 297 -1.29 -9.33 -11.37
N SER A 298 -0.95 -9.31 -12.67
CA SER A 298 0.44 -9.12 -13.13
C SER A 298 0.98 -7.72 -12.80
N ALA A 299 0.11 -6.71 -12.67
CA ALA A 299 0.48 -5.36 -12.23
C ALA A 299 0.41 -5.20 -10.69
N TRP A 300 -0.06 -6.22 -9.96
CA TRP A 300 -0.26 -6.14 -8.52
C TRP A 300 1.03 -6.46 -7.74
N THR A 301 1.17 -5.78 -6.61
CA THR A 301 2.26 -5.93 -5.65
C THR A 301 1.79 -5.40 -4.28
N TRP A 302 2.60 -5.54 -3.23
CA TRP A 302 2.36 -4.74 -2.03
C TRP A 302 2.56 -3.25 -2.32
N THR A 303 1.56 -2.45 -1.96
CA THR A 303 1.52 -0.98 -1.98
C THR A 303 1.34 -0.46 -0.55
N THR A 304 1.68 0.79 -0.25
CA THR A 304 1.35 1.42 1.04
C THR A 304 -0.07 1.97 1.08
N GLY A 305 -0.71 2.16 -0.08
CA GLY A 305 -2.11 2.58 -0.23
C GLY A 305 -2.37 4.05 0.11
N ASP A 306 -1.48 4.68 0.88
CA ASP A 306 -1.44 6.12 1.14
C ASP A 306 -0.07 6.74 0.80
N GLN A 307 0.53 6.34 -0.31
CA GLN A 307 1.86 6.80 -0.71
C GLN A 307 1.85 8.29 -1.11
N HIS A 308 2.41 9.16 -0.27
CA HIS A 308 2.52 10.60 -0.54
C HIS A 308 3.84 11.16 0.05
N LEU A 309 4.32 12.33 -0.37
CA LEU A 309 5.66 12.80 0.01
C LEU A 309 5.91 12.88 1.53
N SER A 310 4.91 13.21 2.34
CA SER A 310 5.04 13.22 3.81
C SER A 310 4.96 11.84 4.51
N ASN A 311 4.71 10.74 3.78
CA ASN A 311 4.72 9.36 4.29
C ASN A 311 6.07 8.67 4.03
N PHE A 312 7.08 9.45 3.61
CA PHE A 312 8.49 9.07 3.68
C PHE A 312 9.12 9.71 4.93
N GLY A 313 10.11 9.06 5.54
CA GLY A 313 10.72 9.55 6.77
C GLY A 313 12.06 8.89 7.08
N GLY A 314 12.83 9.52 7.97
CA GLY A 314 14.06 8.95 8.52
C GLY A 314 13.77 8.05 9.71
N TRP A 315 14.46 6.92 9.86
CA TRP A 315 14.54 6.12 11.09
C TRP A 315 15.78 5.21 11.09
N MET A 316 16.10 4.57 12.22
CA MET A 316 17.17 3.57 12.28
C MET A 316 16.64 2.17 11.96
N ASN A 317 17.28 1.51 10.99
CA ASN A 317 16.94 0.17 10.54
C ASN A 317 17.58 -0.93 11.41
N ARG A 318 17.24 -2.19 11.14
CA ARG A 318 17.80 -3.39 11.81
C ARG A 318 19.26 -3.71 11.45
N ALA A 319 19.84 -3.04 10.45
CA ALA A 319 21.27 -3.10 10.16
C ALA A 319 22.11 -2.24 11.13
N LYS A 320 21.48 -1.27 11.82
CA LYS A 320 22.06 -0.17 12.65
C LYS A 320 22.36 1.12 11.86
N ASP A 321 21.85 1.26 10.63
CA ASP A 321 21.98 2.48 9.82
C ASP A 321 20.74 3.39 9.98
N VAL A 322 20.94 4.72 9.88
CA VAL A 322 19.84 5.68 9.70
C VAL A 322 19.47 5.73 8.22
N VAL A 323 18.20 5.44 7.91
CA VAL A 323 17.69 5.31 6.54
C VAL A 323 16.44 6.16 6.28
N PHE A 324 16.19 6.49 5.02
CA PHE A 324 14.95 7.11 4.54
C PHE A 324 14.17 6.16 3.64
N SER A 325 12.90 5.91 3.96
CA SER A 325 12.01 5.04 3.18
C SER A 325 10.52 5.32 3.52
N VAL A 326 9.61 4.45 3.08
CA VAL A 326 8.15 4.49 3.35
C VAL A 326 7.82 4.19 4.82
N ASN A 327 7.09 5.09 5.48
CA ASN A 327 7.01 5.15 6.95
C ASN A 327 5.62 4.81 7.55
N ASP A 328 4.60 4.71 6.70
CA ASP A 328 3.22 4.41 7.09
C ASP A 328 2.63 3.27 6.25
N PHE A 329 1.76 2.47 6.89
CA PHE A 329 1.28 1.19 6.37
C PHE A 329 -0.19 0.88 6.73
N ASP A 330 -0.91 1.79 7.41
CA ASP A 330 -2.32 1.64 7.80
C ASP A 330 -3.20 1.15 6.62
N GLU A 331 -3.02 1.79 5.46
CA GLU A 331 -3.74 1.54 4.21
C GLU A 331 -3.04 0.53 3.28
N ALA A 332 -1.99 -0.16 3.74
CA ALA A 332 -1.15 -0.99 2.88
C ALA A 332 -1.86 -2.27 2.42
N ALA A 333 -1.65 -2.64 1.16
CA ALA A 333 -2.52 -3.55 0.41
C ALA A 333 -1.75 -4.34 -0.65
N ILE A 334 -2.29 -5.47 -1.10
CA ILE A 334 -1.85 -6.11 -2.35
C ILE A 334 -2.81 -5.67 -3.46
N TYR A 335 -2.36 -4.75 -4.29
CA TYR A 335 -3.18 -4.13 -5.34
C TYR A 335 -2.30 -3.63 -6.49
N ASP A 336 -2.92 -3.07 -7.51
CA ASP A 336 -2.22 -2.44 -8.63
C ASP A 336 -1.31 -1.28 -8.18
N PHE A 337 -0.05 -1.32 -8.63
CA PHE A 337 1.00 -0.38 -8.27
C PHE A 337 0.72 1.09 -8.64
N HIS A 338 -0.22 1.35 -9.56
CA HIS A 338 -0.59 2.70 -9.94
C HIS A 338 -1.21 3.50 -8.80
N ILE A 339 -1.82 2.86 -7.79
CA ILE A 339 -2.37 3.59 -6.63
C ILE A 339 -1.27 4.43 -5.97
N ASP A 340 -0.15 3.80 -5.60
CA ASP A 340 0.98 4.47 -4.97
C ASP A 340 1.68 5.46 -5.92
N VAL A 341 1.88 5.07 -7.18
CA VAL A 341 2.51 5.97 -8.18
C VAL A 341 1.68 7.22 -8.41
N LEU A 342 0.35 7.09 -8.54
CA LEU A 342 -0.55 8.21 -8.76
C LEU A 342 -0.72 9.06 -7.50
N ARG A 343 -0.78 8.46 -6.29
CA ARG A 343 -0.82 9.25 -5.04
C ARG A 343 0.46 10.07 -4.84
N VAL A 344 1.64 9.50 -5.11
CA VAL A 344 2.90 10.24 -5.06
C VAL A 344 2.94 11.32 -6.14
N ALA A 345 2.48 11.04 -7.37
CA ALA A 345 2.47 12.03 -8.44
C ALA A 345 1.57 13.25 -8.12
N VAL A 346 0.37 13.04 -7.57
CA VAL A 346 -0.50 14.14 -7.08
C VAL A 346 0.18 14.92 -5.95
N SER A 347 0.89 14.23 -5.04
CA SER A 347 1.65 14.85 -3.96
C SER A 347 2.85 15.68 -4.47
N ILE A 348 3.59 15.18 -5.48
CA ILE A 348 4.68 15.91 -6.17
C ILE A 348 4.14 17.18 -6.81
N ALA A 349 3.04 17.09 -7.56
CA ALA A 349 2.42 18.26 -8.17
C ALA A 349 2.04 19.31 -7.11
N SER A 350 1.42 18.86 -6.01
CA SER A 350 0.90 19.75 -4.97
C SER A 350 2.01 20.42 -4.15
N HIS A 351 3.05 19.69 -3.74
CA HIS A 351 4.22 20.29 -3.09
C HIS A 351 5.06 21.14 -4.05
N GLY A 352 5.19 20.77 -5.33
CA GLY A 352 5.92 21.55 -6.32
C GLY A 352 5.34 22.95 -6.51
N PHE A 353 4.01 23.08 -6.63
CA PHE A 353 3.36 24.39 -6.68
C PHE A 353 3.44 25.15 -5.34
N THR A 354 3.35 24.48 -4.19
CA THR A 354 3.60 25.08 -2.86
C THR A 354 5.05 25.55 -2.67
N ASN A 355 5.99 24.94 -3.42
CA ASN A 355 7.38 25.36 -3.51
C ASN A 355 7.63 26.46 -4.55
N GLY A 356 6.59 26.97 -5.20
CA GLY A 356 6.70 28.06 -6.17
C GLY A 356 7.30 27.64 -7.52
N LEU A 357 7.36 26.33 -7.80
CA LEU A 357 7.80 25.82 -9.08
C LEU A 357 6.74 26.11 -10.16
N SER A 358 7.21 26.43 -11.37
CA SER A 358 6.34 26.61 -12.53
C SER A 358 5.76 25.28 -13.03
N LEU A 359 4.69 25.34 -13.82
CA LEU A 359 4.04 24.15 -14.39
C LEU A 359 5.01 23.23 -15.14
N ASP A 360 5.95 23.79 -15.91
CA ASP A 360 6.91 22.98 -16.68
C ASP A 360 8.03 22.39 -15.82
N GLN A 361 8.35 23.02 -14.68
CA GLN A 361 9.23 22.42 -13.66
C GLN A 361 8.53 21.28 -12.94
N VAL A 362 7.26 21.45 -12.56
CA VAL A 362 6.44 20.38 -11.94
C VAL A 362 6.29 19.18 -12.88
N LYS A 363 6.06 19.40 -14.19
CA LYS A 363 6.12 18.33 -15.20
C LYS A 363 7.49 17.64 -15.23
N GLY A 364 8.58 18.41 -15.20
CA GLY A 364 9.94 17.87 -15.14
C GLY A 364 10.15 16.94 -13.95
N SER A 365 9.70 17.32 -12.74
CA SER A 365 9.76 16.47 -11.54
C SER A 365 8.92 15.20 -11.67
N LEU A 366 7.75 15.28 -12.32
CA LEU A 366 6.87 14.13 -12.58
C LEU A 366 7.46 13.17 -13.64
N GLU A 367 8.09 13.70 -14.69
CA GLU A 367 8.83 12.93 -15.69
C GLU A 367 10.08 12.27 -15.10
N ALA A 368 10.80 12.97 -14.20
CA ALA A 368 11.93 12.41 -13.47
C ALA A 368 11.49 11.27 -12.53
N PHE A 369 10.39 11.45 -11.79
CA PHE A 369 9.79 10.43 -10.93
C PHE A 369 9.45 9.15 -11.71
N THR A 370 8.65 9.27 -12.78
CA THR A 370 8.20 8.12 -13.58
C THR A 370 9.34 7.45 -14.32
N TYR A 371 10.29 8.22 -14.87
CA TYR A 371 11.50 7.67 -15.51
C TYR A 371 12.35 6.88 -14.51
N MET A 372 12.65 7.46 -13.34
CA MET A 372 13.53 6.84 -12.35
C MET A 372 12.86 5.64 -11.66
N TYR A 373 11.55 5.67 -11.47
CA TYR A 373 10.76 4.54 -10.99
C TYR A 373 10.92 3.32 -11.91
N VAL A 374 10.62 3.47 -13.20
CA VAL A 374 10.71 2.37 -14.19
C VAL A 374 12.16 1.90 -14.35
N LYS A 375 13.12 2.84 -14.43
CA LYS A 375 14.56 2.52 -14.48
C LYS A 375 15.00 1.69 -13.28
N THR A 376 14.52 2.01 -12.09
CA THR A 376 14.82 1.24 -10.87
C THR A 376 14.21 -0.16 -10.94
N CYS A 377 12.92 -0.31 -11.28
CA CYS A 377 12.31 -1.64 -11.43
C CYS A 377 13.03 -2.51 -12.46
N VAL A 378 13.43 -1.96 -13.61
CA VAL A 378 14.18 -2.67 -14.66
C VAL A 378 15.59 -3.07 -14.18
N ASN A 379 16.31 -2.21 -13.45
CA ASN A 379 17.65 -2.48 -12.95
C ASN A 379 17.71 -3.61 -11.88
N TYR A 380 16.59 -4.00 -11.29
CA TYR A 380 16.50 -5.12 -10.34
C TYR A 380 16.33 -6.48 -11.05
N VAL A 381 16.04 -6.51 -12.36
CA VAL A 381 15.93 -7.75 -13.13
C VAL A 381 17.31 -8.38 -13.29
N GLY A 382 17.50 -9.57 -12.69
CA GLY A 382 18.80 -10.24 -12.60
C GLY A 382 19.72 -9.72 -11.49
N ASN A 383 19.27 -8.78 -10.64
CA ASN A 383 20.05 -8.21 -9.55
C ASN A 383 19.27 -8.27 -8.21
N ASP A 384 18.96 -9.48 -7.75
CA ASP A 384 18.24 -9.71 -6.49
C ASP A 384 19.02 -9.23 -5.25
N SER A 385 20.35 -9.10 -5.35
CA SER A 385 21.18 -8.42 -4.34
C SER A 385 20.83 -6.95 -4.12
N ALA A 386 20.16 -6.27 -5.07
CA ALA A 386 19.68 -4.91 -4.86
C ALA A 386 18.49 -4.84 -3.88
N LEU A 387 17.82 -5.95 -3.54
CA LEU A 387 16.68 -5.97 -2.62
C LEU A 387 17.04 -5.45 -1.21
N VAL A 388 18.32 -5.44 -0.80
CA VAL A 388 18.76 -4.86 0.48
C VAL A 388 19.19 -3.39 0.40
N TYR A 389 19.05 -2.74 -0.76
CA TYR A 389 19.39 -1.32 -0.92
C TYR A 389 18.42 -0.41 -0.15
N GLU A 390 18.95 0.48 0.67
CA GLU A 390 18.21 1.51 1.41
C GLU A 390 18.97 2.84 1.31
N LEU A 391 18.26 3.97 1.31
CA LEU A 391 18.87 5.30 1.26
C LEU A 391 19.32 5.73 2.66
N ASN A 392 20.61 5.93 2.84
CA ASN A 392 21.26 6.43 4.07
C ASN A 392 22.21 7.58 3.72
N SER A 393 22.91 8.15 4.71
CA SER A 393 23.92 9.21 4.56
C SER A 393 25.02 8.93 3.52
N LYS A 394 25.26 7.66 3.16
CA LYS A 394 26.30 7.23 2.20
C LYS A 394 25.74 6.89 0.80
N THR A 395 24.44 6.61 0.68
CA THR A 395 23.78 6.19 -0.58
C THR A 395 22.80 7.21 -1.15
N SER A 396 22.46 8.26 -0.39
CA SER A 396 21.62 9.40 -0.80
C SER A 396 22.44 10.60 -1.24
N SER A 397 21.77 11.60 -1.84
CA SER A 397 22.38 12.84 -2.32
C SER A 397 21.49 14.07 -2.08
N GLY A 398 22.03 15.25 -2.38
CA GLY A 398 21.37 16.53 -2.19
C GLY A 398 20.85 16.75 -0.76
N VAL A 399 19.67 17.38 -0.67
CA VAL A 399 18.99 17.70 0.59
C VAL A 399 18.64 16.48 1.45
N LEU A 400 18.52 15.28 0.84
CA LEU A 400 18.17 14.07 1.58
C LEU A 400 19.37 13.52 2.37
N ARG A 401 20.58 13.57 1.79
CA ARG A 401 21.81 13.25 2.51
C ARG A 401 21.98 14.17 3.72
N ASP A 402 21.89 15.47 3.49
CA ASP A 402 22.15 16.48 4.53
C ASP A 402 21.12 16.36 5.67
N PHE A 403 19.87 15.99 5.38
CA PHE A 403 18.87 15.61 6.37
C PHE A 403 19.22 14.34 7.14
N LEU A 404 19.70 13.29 6.46
CA LEU A 404 20.07 12.02 7.10
C LEU A 404 21.31 12.15 8.00
N ASP A 405 22.32 12.89 7.57
CA ASP A 405 23.47 13.29 8.40
C ASP A 405 22.99 14.05 9.65
N ASP A 406 22.05 14.99 9.48
CA ASP A 406 21.45 15.73 10.60
C ASP A 406 20.71 14.82 11.59
N VAL A 407 19.95 13.82 11.10
CA VAL A 407 19.26 12.83 11.95
C VAL A 407 20.24 11.92 12.68
N GLU A 408 21.28 11.42 11.98
CA GLU A 408 22.33 10.57 12.56
C GLU A 408 23.11 11.30 13.67
N ASN A 409 23.36 12.60 13.53
CA ASN A 409 24.07 13.42 14.51
C ASN A 409 23.18 13.97 15.65
N LYS A 410 21.87 14.22 15.42
CA LYS A 410 20.97 14.93 16.38
C LYS A 410 19.94 14.04 17.07
N ARG A 411 19.87 12.75 16.75
CA ARG A 411 18.99 11.78 17.41
C ARG A 411 19.80 10.68 18.07
N SER A 412 19.34 10.24 19.23
CA SER A 412 19.93 9.11 19.95
C SER A 412 18.88 8.40 20.80
N LYS A 413 19.17 7.14 21.15
CA LYS A 413 18.31 6.32 22.00
C LYS A 413 18.18 6.91 23.41
N THR A 414 19.29 7.34 24.02
CA THR A 414 19.30 8.01 25.33
C THR A 414 18.41 9.25 25.33
N ALA A 415 18.55 10.13 24.33
CA ALA A 415 17.73 11.34 24.22
C ALA A 415 16.23 11.04 23.99
N GLN A 416 15.87 9.88 23.43
CA GLN A 416 14.48 9.44 23.39
C GLN A 416 14.00 8.99 24.78
N ILE A 417 14.76 8.14 25.47
CA ILE A 417 14.37 7.60 26.78
C ILE A 417 14.29 8.71 27.83
N GLU A 418 15.24 9.67 27.84
CA GLU A 418 15.19 10.87 28.69
C GLU A 418 14.00 11.79 28.35
N LYS A 419 13.62 11.90 27.06
CA LYS A 419 12.48 12.73 26.64
C LYS A 419 11.14 12.15 27.06
N PHE A 420 11.01 10.82 27.09
CA PHE A 420 9.73 10.15 27.32
C PHE A 420 9.59 9.51 28.71
N THR A 421 10.68 9.35 29.48
CA THR A 421 10.64 8.61 30.75
C THR A 421 11.47 9.27 31.86
N GLU A 422 10.97 9.11 33.08
CA GLU A 422 11.61 9.50 34.34
C GLU A 422 11.89 8.27 35.21
N ARG A 423 12.80 8.40 36.19
CA ARG A 423 13.00 7.37 37.22
C ARG A 423 12.11 7.70 38.42
N ALA A 424 11.23 6.78 38.80
CA ALA A 424 10.38 6.91 39.96
C ALA A 424 11.14 6.62 41.27
N GLN A 425 10.49 6.85 42.42
CA GLN A 425 11.10 6.69 43.75
C GLN A 425 11.51 5.25 44.09
N ASP A 426 10.98 4.26 43.36
CA ASP A 426 11.36 2.84 43.43
C ASP A 426 12.57 2.49 42.54
N GLY A 427 13.16 3.47 41.86
CA GLY A 427 14.26 3.31 40.91
C GLY A 427 13.87 2.80 39.52
N LYS A 428 12.61 2.38 39.31
CA LYS A 428 12.13 1.93 37.99
C LYS A 428 11.87 3.13 37.08
N ARG A 429 12.11 2.96 35.77
CA ARG A 429 11.67 3.95 34.76
C ARG A 429 10.18 3.82 34.47
N ARG A 430 9.54 4.97 34.27
CA ARG A 430 8.12 5.15 33.93
C ARG A 430 7.99 6.30 32.93
N PHE A 431 6.94 6.32 32.13
CA PHE A 431 6.66 7.41 31.20
C PHE A 431 6.36 8.71 31.94
N SER A 432 7.03 9.79 31.53
CA SER A 432 6.69 11.15 31.97
C SER A 432 5.37 11.55 31.33
N ARG A 433 4.37 11.88 32.17
CA ARG A 433 2.99 12.18 31.76
C ARG A 433 2.78 13.71 31.73
N ASP A 434 3.18 14.36 30.63
CA ASP A 434 3.09 15.82 30.46
C ASP A 434 2.64 16.24 29.05
N ASP A 435 2.39 17.54 28.84
CA ASP A 435 1.96 18.08 27.53
C ASP A 435 3.02 17.98 26.42
N LYS A 436 4.29 17.72 26.74
CA LYS A 436 5.39 17.56 25.77
C LYS A 436 5.44 16.12 25.26
N THR A 437 5.29 15.15 26.16
CA THR A 437 5.17 13.73 25.81
C THR A 437 3.78 13.40 25.27
N ARG A 438 2.75 14.16 25.66
CA ARG A 438 1.32 13.93 25.43
C ARG A 438 0.89 12.51 25.82
N LEU A 439 1.50 12.02 26.90
CA LEU A 439 1.22 10.73 27.52
C LEU A 439 0.35 10.93 28.75
N VAL A 440 -0.67 10.10 28.89
CA VAL A 440 -1.57 10.07 30.05
C VAL A 440 -1.73 8.64 30.55
N ASP A 441 -2.24 8.49 31.77
CA ASP A 441 -2.51 7.18 32.34
C ASP A 441 -3.51 6.35 31.53
N VAL A 442 -3.30 5.04 31.58
CA VAL A 442 -4.19 4.03 31.01
C VAL A 442 -5.15 3.57 32.11
N PRO A 443 -6.46 3.41 31.84
CA PRO A 443 -7.38 2.76 32.80
C PRO A 443 -6.87 1.36 33.14
N ALA A 444 -6.90 0.97 34.43
CA ALA A 444 -6.30 -0.28 34.90
C ALA A 444 -6.73 -1.52 34.10
N GLU A 445 -8.02 -1.60 33.74
CA GLU A 445 -8.55 -2.67 32.88
C GLU A 445 -7.84 -2.80 31.52
N ILE A 446 -7.43 -1.68 30.90
CA ILE A 446 -6.74 -1.67 29.61
C ILE A 446 -5.24 -1.97 29.80
N ASP A 447 -4.61 -1.51 30.88
CA ASP A 447 -3.23 -1.87 31.23
C ASP A 447 -3.11 -3.39 31.50
N ASP A 448 -4.03 -3.95 32.28
CA ASP A 448 -4.14 -5.40 32.53
C ASP A 448 -4.35 -6.19 31.21
N LYS A 449 -5.22 -5.73 30.31
CA LYS A 449 -5.45 -6.38 29.01
C LYS A 449 -4.22 -6.34 28.10
N ILE A 450 -3.50 -5.22 28.05
CA ILE A 450 -2.25 -5.12 27.27
C ILE A 450 -1.19 -6.06 27.86
N ARG A 451 -0.99 -6.07 29.19
CA ARG A 451 -0.08 -7.02 29.86
C ARG A 451 -0.46 -8.47 29.58
N ALA A 452 -1.75 -8.80 29.63
CA ALA A 452 -2.26 -10.13 29.31
C ALA A 452 -2.15 -10.49 27.80
N ALA A 453 -1.84 -9.54 26.91
CA ALA A 453 -1.57 -9.77 25.50
C ALA A 453 -0.06 -9.90 25.19
N PHE A 454 0.80 -9.38 26.06
CA PHE A 454 2.27 -9.47 25.95
C PHE A 454 2.80 -10.81 26.51
N THR A 455 2.52 -11.89 25.78
CA THR A 455 3.06 -13.23 26.07
C THR A 455 3.71 -13.88 24.84
N SER A 456 4.59 -14.85 25.08
CA SER A 456 5.20 -15.71 24.05
C SER A 456 4.20 -16.36 23.08
N THR A 457 2.98 -16.61 23.57
CA THR A 457 1.87 -17.25 22.86
C THR A 457 0.89 -16.27 22.18
N LYS A 458 1.04 -14.95 22.39
CA LYS A 458 0.17 -13.91 21.82
C LYS A 458 0.98 -12.90 21.00
N TYR A 459 1.36 -11.73 21.55
CA TYR A 459 2.25 -10.78 20.87
C TYR A 459 3.52 -11.50 20.38
N GLY A 460 4.16 -12.26 21.27
CA GLY A 460 5.34 -13.03 20.94
C GLY A 460 5.13 -14.05 19.82
N ALA A 461 3.91 -14.56 19.60
CA ALA A 461 3.61 -15.45 18.48
C ALA A 461 3.45 -14.70 17.15
N SER A 462 2.85 -13.50 17.17
CA SER A 462 2.67 -12.63 15.98
C SER A 462 3.99 -12.08 15.40
N MET A 463 5.02 -11.93 16.24
CA MET A 463 6.30 -11.34 15.83
C MET A 463 7.01 -12.16 14.75
N MET A 464 7.63 -11.47 13.80
CA MET A 464 8.43 -12.05 12.69
C MET A 464 9.41 -13.14 13.19
N LYS A 465 9.25 -14.37 12.69
CA LYS A 465 10.00 -15.56 13.16
C LYS A 465 11.29 -15.86 12.40
N MET A 466 11.44 -15.34 11.18
CA MET A 466 12.51 -15.71 10.26
C MET A 466 13.27 -14.47 9.75
N GLY A 467 14.53 -14.67 9.37
CA GLY A 467 15.43 -13.61 8.89
C GLY A 467 16.70 -13.46 9.73
N TRP A 468 17.54 -12.49 9.37
CA TRP A 468 18.80 -12.21 10.06
C TRP A 468 18.58 -11.22 11.23
N LYS A 469 19.19 -11.45 12.40
CA LYS A 469 18.94 -10.70 13.65
C LYS A 469 17.45 -10.65 14.06
N VAL A 470 16.74 -11.79 14.09
CA VAL A 470 15.37 -11.84 14.68
C VAL A 470 15.43 -11.68 16.20
N ARG A 471 14.52 -10.89 16.79
CA ARG A 471 14.31 -10.87 18.25
C ARG A 471 13.44 -12.07 18.63
N GLY A 472 14.04 -13.09 19.23
CA GLY A 472 13.29 -14.14 19.91
C GLY A 472 12.52 -13.58 21.11
N TRP A 473 11.41 -14.23 21.48
CA TRP A 473 10.74 -13.91 22.75
C TRP A 473 11.62 -14.29 23.94
N ASP A 474 11.59 -13.45 24.96
CA ASP A 474 12.35 -13.61 26.20
C ASP A 474 11.59 -12.87 27.31
N ASP A 475 11.16 -13.59 28.36
CA ASP A 475 10.23 -13.04 29.35
C ASP A 475 10.83 -11.90 30.20
N ASP A 476 12.16 -11.87 30.37
CA ASP A 476 12.84 -10.78 31.08
C ASP A 476 12.92 -9.50 30.22
N PHE A 477 13.35 -9.63 28.97
CA PHE A 477 13.40 -8.51 28.03
C PHE A 477 12.01 -7.88 27.78
N PHE A 478 10.98 -8.72 27.64
CA PHE A 478 9.62 -8.26 27.36
C PHE A 478 8.80 -7.92 28.63
N GLU A 479 9.39 -7.91 29.83
CA GLU A 479 8.75 -7.37 31.05
C GLU A 479 8.35 -5.90 30.81
N ILE A 480 7.05 -5.61 30.92
CA ILE A 480 6.52 -4.25 30.79
C ILE A 480 6.74 -3.47 32.08
N LEU A 481 7.59 -2.44 32.03
CA LEU A 481 7.82 -1.52 33.13
C LEU A 481 6.62 -0.58 33.35
N ASP A 482 6.07 -0.02 32.27
CA ASP A 482 4.99 0.98 32.32
C ASP A 482 4.25 1.07 30.96
N ILE A 483 3.01 1.56 30.99
CA ILE A 483 2.17 1.79 29.80
C ILE A 483 1.52 3.18 29.93
N ALA A 484 1.48 3.93 28.83
CA ALA A 484 0.80 5.23 28.76
C ALA A 484 0.02 5.41 27.46
N ARG A 485 -1.17 6.04 27.52
CA ARG A 485 -1.98 6.37 26.34
C ARG A 485 -1.44 7.64 25.69
N ARG A 486 -1.23 7.62 24.37
CA ARG A 486 -0.67 8.74 23.59
C ARG A 486 -1.78 9.53 22.91
N LEU A 487 -1.99 10.77 23.34
CA LEU A 487 -3.10 11.59 22.84
C LEU A 487 -2.82 12.21 21.46
N GLY A 488 -3.86 12.19 20.60
CA GLY A 488 -4.02 12.97 19.36
C GLY A 488 -2.79 13.05 18.46
N SER A 489 -2.34 11.92 17.93
CA SER A 489 -1.16 11.80 17.06
C SER A 489 -1.58 11.43 15.64
N GLY A 490 -1.03 12.10 14.62
CA GLY A 490 -1.40 11.91 13.21
C GLY A 490 -2.54 12.83 12.74
N VAL A 491 -2.74 12.87 11.41
CA VAL A 491 -3.84 13.61 10.75
C VAL A 491 -4.94 12.66 10.26
N GLY A 492 -4.56 11.58 9.57
CA GLY A 492 -5.47 10.48 9.22
C GLY A 492 -5.92 9.73 10.48
N SER A 493 -4.96 9.10 11.18
CA SER A 493 -5.17 8.36 12.43
C SER A 493 -5.46 9.25 13.67
N PHE A 494 -5.94 10.49 13.48
CA PHE A 494 -6.39 11.34 14.60
C PHE A 494 -7.59 10.68 15.30
N GLY A 495 -7.44 10.32 16.57
CA GLY A 495 -8.46 9.61 17.37
C GLY A 495 -8.34 8.10 17.42
N VAL A 496 -7.46 7.52 16.60
CA VAL A 496 -7.13 6.09 16.66
C VAL A 496 -6.41 5.80 17.99
N ASP A 497 -6.84 4.75 18.68
CA ASP A 497 -6.33 4.47 20.02
C ASP A 497 -4.87 4.00 19.98
N ARG A 498 -4.08 4.48 20.94
CA ARG A 498 -2.61 4.38 20.86
C ARG A 498 -1.97 4.38 22.24
N PHE A 499 -1.17 3.36 22.50
CA PHE A 499 -0.46 3.16 23.75
C PHE A 499 1.04 3.05 23.49
N TYR A 500 1.86 3.65 24.34
CA TYR A 500 3.28 3.35 24.40
C TYR A 500 3.54 2.36 25.53
N VAL A 501 4.34 1.34 25.24
CA VAL A 501 4.73 0.28 26.19
C VAL A 501 6.24 0.36 26.41
N LEU A 502 6.67 0.53 27.66
CA LEU A 502 8.08 0.58 28.02
C LEU A 502 8.56 -0.83 28.44
N LEU A 503 9.48 -1.41 27.67
CA LEU A 503 10.08 -2.70 28.00
C LEU A 503 11.30 -2.54 28.90
N LYS A 504 11.48 -3.49 29.82
CA LYS A 504 12.71 -3.66 30.61
C LYS A 504 13.92 -3.90 29.73
N GLY A 505 13.76 -4.66 28.64
CA GLY A 505 14.82 -5.08 27.73
C GLY A 505 15.71 -3.96 27.21
N LYS A 506 17.02 -4.12 27.41
CA LYS A 506 18.06 -3.29 26.79
C LYS A 506 18.31 -3.75 25.35
N ASP A 507 17.94 -2.92 24.38
CA ASP A 507 18.06 -3.29 22.96
C ASP A 507 19.50 -3.11 22.42
N GLU A 508 20.26 -4.19 22.57
CA GLU A 508 21.61 -4.43 22.03
C GLU A 508 21.58 -4.83 20.53
N LEU A 509 20.42 -5.26 20.03
CA LEU A 509 20.26 -5.66 18.62
C LEU A 509 20.41 -4.47 17.68
N LEU A 510 20.07 -3.25 18.12
CA LEU A 510 20.26 -2.01 17.37
C LEU A 510 21.45 -1.14 17.80
N HIS A 511 22.05 -1.31 18.98
CA HIS A 511 23.21 -0.51 19.43
C HIS A 511 24.34 -1.37 19.99
N GLY A 512 25.61 -0.99 19.75
CA GLY A 512 26.77 -1.86 19.97
C GLY A 512 27.37 -1.84 21.38
N GLU A 513 26.82 -1.02 22.27
CA GLU A 513 27.39 -0.75 23.60
C GLU A 513 26.70 -1.58 24.66
N MET A 514 27.46 -2.46 25.31
CA MET A 514 27.06 -3.12 26.56
C MET A 514 27.03 -2.07 27.69
N ASP A 515 26.07 -2.22 28.61
CA ASP A 515 25.98 -1.47 29.87
C ASP A 515 25.99 0.07 29.81
N VAL A 516 25.44 0.65 28.73
CA VAL A 516 24.75 1.93 28.90
C VAL A 516 23.46 1.66 29.70
N ASP A 517 23.33 2.29 30.86
CA ASP A 517 22.06 2.29 31.59
C ASP A 517 21.00 3.06 30.80
N ASP A 518 19.72 2.78 31.03
CA ASP A 518 18.59 3.41 30.32
C ASP A 518 18.43 3.09 28.82
N SER A 519 19.08 2.05 28.29
CA SER A 519 18.98 1.61 26.89
C SER A 519 17.71 0.80 26.52
N HIS A 520 16.57 1.14 27.16
CA HIS A 520 15.25 0.49 27.02
C HIS A 520 14.63 0.57 25.61
N VAL A 521 13.54 -0.18 25.40
CA VAL A 521 12.68 -0.10 24.19
C VAL A 521 11.33 0.54 24.54
N ILE A 522 10.94 1.55 23.75
CA ILE A 522 9.56 2.03 23.68
C ILE A 522 8.89 1.40 22.46
N LEU A 523 7.84 0.61 22.69
CA LEU A 523 6.96 0.13 21.64
C LEU A 523 5.76 1.07 21.44
N ASP A 524 5.29 1.13 20.22
CA ASP A 524 4.12 1.84 19.72
C ASP A 524 3.04 0.79 19.42
N VAL A 525 2.00 0.76 20.25
CA VAL A 525 0.84 -0.14 20.14
C VAL A 525 -0.33 0.70 19.63
N LYS A 526 -0.75 0.48 18.39
CA LYS A 526 -1.71 1.33 17.67
C LYS A 526 -2.88 0.50 17.17
N TYR A 527 -4.10 0.96 17.43
CA TYR A 527 -5.31 0.35 16.87
C TYR A 527 -5.30 0.46 15.34
N GLU A 528 -5.65 -0.62 14.64
CA GLU A 528 -5.80 -0.60 13.18
C GLU A 528 -7.28 -0.73 12.79
N PRO A 529 -7.98 0.38 12.47
CA PRO A 529 -9.37 0.35 12.03
C PRO A 529 -9.48 -0.13 10.58
N THR A 530 -10.70 -0.40 10.12
CA THR A 530 -10.96 -0.77 8.71
C THR A 530 -10.49 0.32 7.74
N SER A 531 -9.42 0.00 7.01
CA SER A 531 -8.81 0.76 5.92
C SER A 531 -9.80 1.30 4.87
N ALA A 532 -9.38 2.34 4.14
CA ALA A 532 -9.96 2.75 2.87
C ALA A 532 -10.00 1.60 1.85
N VAL A 533 -8.96 0.76 1.83
CA VAL A 533 -8.86 -0.38 0.91
C VAL A 533 -9.98 -1.38 1.17
N SER A 534 -10.12 -1.90 2.39
CA SER A 534 -11.16 -2.87 2.75
C SER A 534 -12.61 -2.37 2.48
N ARG A 535 -12.82 -1.06 2.33
CA ARG A 535 -14.11 -0.43 1.99
C ARG A 535 -14.38 -0.33 0.47
N THR A 536 -13.40 -0.62 -0.37
CA THR A 536 -13.45 -0.40 -1.84
C THR A 536 -13.16 -1.64 -2.67
N LEU A 537 -12.77 -2.75 -2.04
CA LEU A 537 -12.65 -4.05 -2.71
C LEU A 537 -14.01 -4.60 -3.15
N ASP A 538 -14.03 -5.28 -4.29
CA ASP A 538 -15.16 -6.12 -4.73
C ASP A 538 -15.31 -7.38 -3.84
N GLU A 539 -16.42 -8.10 -3.97
CA GLU A 539 -16.73 -9.30 -3.18
C GLU A 539 -15.66 -10.41 -3.29
N VAL A 540 -15.06 -10.60 -4.46
CA VAL A 540 -14.06 -11.65 -4.70
C VAL A 540 -12.72 -11.24 -4.10
N THR A 541 -12.27 -10.01 -4.35
CA THR A 541 -11.01 -9.50 -3.77
C THR A 541 -11.12 -9.37 -2.25
N SER A 542 -12.26 -8.90 -1.71
CA SER A 542 -12.52 -8.83 -0.27
C SER A 542 -12.48 -10.22 0.39
N SER A 543 -13.09 -11.23 -0.24
CA SER A 543 -13.01 -12.63 0.22
C SER A 543 -11.57 -13.17 0.22
N TRP A 544 -10.76 -12.78 -0.77
CA TRP A 544 -9.34 -13.14 -0.83
C TRP A 544 -8.50 -12.46 0.25
N TYR A 545 -8.75 -11.18 0.56
CA TYR A 545 -8.12 -10.47 1.68
C TYR A 545 -8.47 -11.12 3.02
N ALA A 546 -9.74 -11.43 3.27
CA ALA A 546 -10.20 -12.08 4.50
C ALA A 546 -9.65 -13.51 4.68
N ALA A 547 -9.23 -14.18 3.60
CA ALA A 547 -8.54 -15.46 3.64
C ALA A 547 -7.01 -15.34 3.84
N MET A 548 -6.42 -14.17 3.59
CA MET A 548 -4.97 -13.92 3.71
C MET A 548 -4.56 -13.24 5.03
N PHE A 549 -5.41 -12.37 5.57
CA PHE A 549 -5.12 -11.56 6.75
C PHE A 549 -6.11 -11.86 7.88
N GLN A 550 -5.61 -12.16 9.08
CA GLN A 550 -6.44 -12.43 10.26
C GLN A 550 -7.11 -11.17 10.81
N SER A 551 -6.55 -9.99 10.53
CA SER A 551 -7.06 -8.68 10.92
C SER A 551 -6.35 -7.56 10.14
N GLU A 552 -6.84 -6.32 10.27
CA GLU A 552 -6.16 -5.14 9.72
C GLU A 552 -4.73 -5.03 10.28
N ALA A 553 -4.50 -5.27 11.58
CA ALA A 553 -3.17 -5.23 12.18
C ALA A 553 -2.21 -6.33 11.66
N ASP A 554 -2.73 -7.51 11.30
CA ASP A 554 -1.97 -8.58 10.63
C ASP A 554 -1.55 -8.14 9.22
N ARG A 555 -2.46 -7.52 8.45
CA ARG A 555 -2.14 -6.93 7.13
C ARG A 555 -1.05 -5.85 7.24
N VAL A 556 -1.20 -4.91 8.17
CA VAL A 556 -0.23 -3.82 8.41
C VAL A 556 1.15 -4.37 8.78
N ALA A 557 1.22 -5.40 9.63
CA ALA A 557 2.46 -6.06 10.01
C ALA A 557 3.11 -6.81 8.83
N GLN A 558 2.34 -7.55 8.04
CA GLN A 558 2.83 -8.24 6.85
C GLN A 558 3.32 -7.26 5.77
N ALA A 559 2.59 -6.16 5.55
CA ALA A 559 2.98 -5.09 4.63
C ALA A 559 4.32 -4.44 5.02
N GLN A 560 4.48 -4.08 6.30
CA GLN A 560 5.72 -3.47 6.79
C GLN A 560 6.93 -4.39 6.60
N VAL A 561 6.76 -5.72 6.71
CA VAL A 561 7.80 -6.73 6.41
C VAL A 561 8.03 -6.88 4.90
N ALA A 562 6.98 -6.82 4.07
CA ALA A 562 7.10 -6.99 2.61
C ALA A 562 7.71 -5.77 1.89
N LEU A 563 7.53 -4.56 2.41
CA LEU A 563 7.92 -3.30 1.75
C LEU A 563 9.32 -2.79 2.16
N THR A 564 9.87 -3.28 3.27
CA THR A 564 11.18 -2.87 3.82
C THR A 564 12.21 -4.03 3.74
N SER A 565 13.52 -3.76 3.86
CA SER A 565 14.53 -4.83 3.93
C SER A 565 14.97 -5.09 5.36
N TYR A 566 15.48 -4.05 6.03
CA TYR A 566 15.94 -4.16 7.41
C TYR A 566 14.84 -3.77 8.39
N THR A 567 13.67 -4.40 8.22
CA THR A 567 12.45 -4.19 9.00
C THR A 567 12.73 -4.26 10.50
N ASP A 568 12.10 -3.35 11.24
CA ASP A 568 12.01 -3.34 12.70
C ASP A 568 11.75 -4.76 13.27
N PRO A 569 12.62 -5.28 14.17
CA PRO A 569 12.50 -6.63 14.72
C PRO A 569 11.35 -6.79 15.74
N TYR A 570 10.66 -5.71 16.10
CA TYR A 570 9.52 -5.70 17.02
C TYR A 570 8.15 -5.64 16.31
N VAL A 571 8.12 -5.76 14.98
CA VAL A 571 6.85 -5.79 14.22
C VAL A 571 6.04 -7.05 14.55
N GLY A 572 4.80 -6.84 14.98
CA GLY A 572 3.78 -7.83 15.28
C GLY A 572 2.42 -7.18 15.55
N TYR A 573 1.54 -7.88 16.26
CA TYR A 573 0.22 -7.37 16.65
C TYR A 573 -0.31 -8.01 17.93
N ILE A 574 -1.31 -7.36 18.53
CA ILE A 574 -2.11 -7.91 19.63
C ILE A 574 -3.60 -7.70 19.38
N TYR A 575 -4.42 -8.38 20.19
CA TYR A 575 -5.87 -8.16 20.25
C TYR A 575 -6.25 -7.70 21.67
N ILE A 576 -7.10 -6.67 21.76
CA ILE A 576 -7.68 -6.16 23.00
C ILE A 576 -9.20 -6.14 22.80
N ASP A 577 -9.94 -6.91 23.61
CA ASP A 577 -11.41 -7.08 23.50
C ASP A 577 -11.96 -7.52 22.13
N GLY A 578 -11.09 -7.91 21.19
CA GLY A 578 -11.41 -8.30 19.81
C GLY A 578 -10.83 -7.34 18.77
N ASP A 579 -10.61 -6.07 19.14
CA ASP A 579 -9.96 -5.06 18.30
C ASP A 579 -8.48 -5.39 18.07
N SER A 580 -8.00 -5.21 16.84
CA SER A 580 -6.62 -5.53 16.43
C SER A 580 -5.69 -4.32 16.50
N TYR A 581 -4.52 -4.50 17.11
CA TYR A 581 -3.53 -3.43 17.30
C TYR A 581 -2.19 -3.84 16.69
N ASN A 582 -1.64 -3.01 15.80
CA ASN A 582 -0.27 -3.14 15.34
C ASN A 582 0.71 -2.83 16.49
N VAL A 583 1.81 -3.56 16.56
CA VAL A 583 2.90 -3.32 17.50
C VAL A 583 4.21 -3.17 16.72
N ARG A 584 4.93 -2.08 16.98
CA ARG A 584 6.24 -1.77 16.37
C ARG A 584 7.11 -0.96 17.34
N GLN A 585 8.42 -0.90 17.13
CA GLN A 585 9.31 -0.03 17.91
C GLN A 585 9.14 1.43 17.51
N ARG A 586 9.00 2.31 18.50
CA ARG A 586 9.02 3.76 18.26
C ARG A 586 10.47 4.21 18.02
N SER A 587 11.02 4.06 16.81
CA SER A 587 12.45 4.33 16.52
C SER A 587 12.95 5.68 17.11
N PRO A 588 14.11 5.72 17.80
CA PRO A 588 14.72 6.95 18.33
C PRO A 588 15.01 8.00 17.27
N TYR A 589 15.28 7.54 16.05
CA TYR A 589 15.66 8.35 14.90
C TYR A 589 14.45 8.72 14.02
N LYS A 590 13.20 8.44 14.44
CA LYS A 590 12.00 8.78 13.63
C LYS A 590 11.88 10.28 13.44
N GLU A 591 12.05 10.74 12.20
CA GLU A 591 12.01 12.13 11.76
C GLU A 591 11.38 12.25 10.36
N SER A 592 10.91 13.45 10.00
CA SER A 592 10.39 13.76 8.64
C SER A 592 11.13 14.93 8.02
N LEU A 593 11.37 14.87 6.71
CA LEU A 593 11.99 15.94 5.94
C LEU A 593 10.95 17.03 5.62
N ASP A 594 11.30 18.31 5.83
CA ASP A 594 10.45 19.45 5.47
C ASP A 594 10.46 19.71 3.95
N ILE A 595 9.60 18.99 3.23
CA ILE A 595 9.47 19.06 1.77
C ILE A 595 9.12 20.49 1.30
N ASP A 596 8.36 21.23 2.11
CA ASP A 596 7.95 22.60 1.80
C ASP A 596 9.09 23.63 2.01
N SER A 597 10.26 23.20 2.46
CA SER A 597 11.50 24.02 2.45
C SER A 597 12.26 23.96 1.11
N ILE A 598 12.03 22.95 0.26
CA ILE A 598 12.82 22.70 -0.95
C ILE A 598 12.37 23.62 -2.11
N LYS A 599 12.77 24.90 -2.05
CA LYS A 599 12.41 25.91 -3.06
C LYS A 599 13.32 25.93 -4.31
N ASP A 600 14.48 25.27 -4.30
CA ASP A 600 15.28 25.10 -5.51
C ASP A 600 14.77 23.91 -6.34
N HIS A 601 14.57 24.15 -7.64
CA HIS A 601 14.01 23.17 -8.56
C HIS A 601 14.89 21.93 -8.74
N ARG A 602 16.22 22.08 -8.77
CA ARG A 602 17.13 20.94 -8.99
C ARG A 602 17.26 20.09 -7.72
N ALA A 603 17.28 20.73 -6.56
CA ALA A 603 17.20 20.04 -5.28
C ALA A 603 15.86 19.29 -5.11
N PHE A 604 14.76 19.84 -5.64
CA PHE A 604 13.46 19.16 -5.67
C PHE A 604 13.49 17.95 -6.63
N ASP A 605 13.94 18.11 -7.87
CA ASP A 605 14.09 16.99 -8.82
C ASP A 605 15.01 15.87 -8.26
N GLU A 606 16.16 16.21 -7.66
CA GLU A 606 17.09 15.26 -7.03
C GLU A 606 16.47 14.53 -5.83
N TYR A 607 15.60 15.19 -5.06
CA TYR A 607 14.82 14.54 -4.01
C TYR A 607 13.75 13.60 -4.60
N ILE A 608 13.05 14.04 -5.66
CA ILE A 608 12.00 13.25 -6.30
C ILE A 608 12.53 12.01 -7.04
N GLU A 609 13.72 12.06 -7.65
CA GLU A 609 14.40 10.87 -8.15
C GLU A 609 14.67 9.84 -7.03
N GLN A 610 15.05 10.30 -5.84
CA GLN A 610 15.29 9.42 -4.68
C GLN A 610 13.99 8.83 -4.12
N ILE A 611 12.89 9.59 -4.10
CA ILE A 611 11.54 9.08 -3.80
C ILE A 611 11.09 8.01 -4.81
N ALA A 612 11.40 8.18 -6.09
CA ALA A 612 11.12 7.17 -7.12
C ALA A 612 11.88 5.87 -6.88
N ILE A 613 13.16 5.95 -6.48
CA ILE A 613 14.00 4.79 -6.14
C ILE A 613 13.40 4.05 -4.94
N ILE A 614 12.99 4.74 -3.87
CA ILE A 614 12.33 4.11 -2.71
C ILE A 614 11.05 3.39 -3.15
N THR A 615 10.16 4.09 -3.85
CA THR A 615 8.84 3.57 -4.25
C THR A 615 8.99 2.32 -5.13
N ALA A 616 9.88 2.37 -6.13
CA ALA A 616 10.21 1.22 -6.96
C ALA A 616 10.82 0.06 -6.17
N THR A 617 11.73 0.35 -5.23
CA THR A 617 12.37 -0.68 -4.39
C THR A 617 11.34 -1.38 -3.49
N ALA A 618 10.43 -0.61 -2.87
CA ALA A 618 9.35 -1.15 -2.04
C ALA A 618 8.42 -2.06 -2.86
N HIS A 619 7.93 -1.59 -4.01
CA HIS A 619 7.09 -2.40 -4.91
C HIS A 619 7.80 -3.65 -5.47
N VAL A 620 9.12 -3.63 -5.64
CA VAL A 620 9.89 -4.80 -6.11
C VAL A 620 10.15 -5.81 -4.98
N ARG A 621 10.31 -5.37 -3.73
CA ARG A 621 10.29 -6.26 -2.55
C ARG A 621 8.90 -6.89 -2.36
N GLY A 622 7.85 -6.09 -2.51
CA GLY A 622 6.45 -6.46 -2.37
C GLY A 622 5.90 -7.49 -3.37
N THR A 623 6.73 -8.08 -4.24
CA THR A 623 6.29 -8.97 -5.32
C THR A 623 5.56 -10.21 -4.81
N VAL A 624 4.25 -10.29 -5.06
CA VAL A 624 3.38 -11.33 -4.50
C VAL A 624 3.39 -12.65 -5.28
N SER A 625 3.67 -12.60 -6.58
CA SER A 625 3.91 -13.80 -7.41
C SER A 625 5.38 -13.97 -7.80
N LYS A 626 5.73 -15.20 -8.17
CA LYS A 626 6.99 -15.60 -8.82
C LYS A 626 6.79 -16.15 -10.24
N SER A 627 5.55 -16.37 -10.67
CA SER A 627 5.20 -17.02 -11.94
C SER A 627 3.94 -16.38 -12.56
N PRO A 628 3.87 -16.18 -13.89
CA PRO A 628 4.96 -16.38 -14.87
C PRO A 628 6.10 -15.34 -14.73
N GLY A 629 5.91 -14.27 -13.95
CA GLY A 629 6.96 -13.33 -13.59
C GLY A 629 6.71 -12.59 -12.26
N GLN A 630 7.79 -12.26 -11.55
CA GLN A 630 7.77 -11.30 -10.44
C GLN A 630 7.49 -9.87 -10.94
N PHE A 631 7.01 -8.99 -10.06
CA PHE A 631 6.65 -7.60 -10.36
C PHE A 631 7.66 -6.85 -11.24
N LYS A 632 8.96 -6.91 -10.92
CA LYS A 632 10.05 -6.29 -11.71
C LYS A 632 10.10 -6.74 -13.18
N HIS A 633 9.78 -7.99 -13.46
CA HIS A 633 9.72 -8.53 -14.82
C HIS A 633 8.48 -8.04 -15.56
N ASN A 634 7.34 -7.95 -14.85
CA ASN A 634 6.09 -7.43 -15.40
C ASN A 634 6.24 -5.94 -15.76
N ILE A 635 6.83 -5.12 -14.87
CA ILE A 635 7.16 -3.70 -15.16
C ILE A 635 8.17 -3.57 -16.31
N LYS A 636 9.19 -4.44 -16.39
CA LYS A 636 10.11 -4.46 -17.54
C LYS A 636 9.36 -4.73 -18.84
N LEU A 637 8.47 -5.71 -18.88
CA LEU A 637 7.69 -6.07 -20.07
C LEU A 637 6.79 -4.90 -20.52
N LEU A 638 6.06 -4.29 -19.58
CA LEU A 638 5.12 -3.21 -19.86
C LEU A 638 5.81 -1.88 -20.24
N LEU A 639 6.88 -1.50 -19.54
CA LEU A 639 7.41 -0.12 -19.52
C LEU A 639 8.89 0.04 -19.87
N ALA A 640 9.64 -1.03 -20.17
CA ALA A 640 11.05 -0.86 -20.60
C ALA A 640 11.17 -0.19 -21.98
N GLY A 641 10.23 -0.41 -22.90
CA GLY A 641 10.24 0.24 -24.21
C GLY A 641 9.88 1.73 -24.12
N ASP A 642 10.71 2.60 -24.71
CA ASP A 642 10.62 4.05 -24.51
C ASP A 642 9.28 4.64 -24.93
N ARG A 643 8.64 4.15 -26.00
CA ARG A 643 7.29 4.57 -26.42
C ARG A 643 6.24 4.34 -25.32
N ASN A 644 6.26 3.15 -24.69
CA ASN A 644 5.32 2.81 -23.62
C ASN A 644 5.62 3.65 -22.38
N ARG A 645 6.91 3.79 -22.02
CA ARG A 645 7.35 4.60 -20.89
C ARG A 645 6.96 6.07 -21.04
N SER A 646 7.13 6.66 -22.22
CA SER A 646 6.75 8.04 -22.51
C SER A 646 5.23 8.25 -22.45
N ARG A 647 4.42 7.36 -23.05
CA ARG A 647 2.94 7.40 -22.92
C ARG A 647 2.53 7.33 -21.44
N TRP A 648 3.07 6.36 -20.71
CA TRP A 648 2.74 6.13 -19.31
C TRP A 648 3.12 7.35 -18.43
N SER A 649 4.33 7.89 -18.61
CA SER A 649 4.77 9.12 -17.94
C SER A 649 3.85 10.30 -18.22
N GLN A 650 3.44 10.48 -19.48
CA GLN A 650 2.51 11.54 -19.89
C GLN A 650 1.12 11.35 -19.28
N LEU A 651 0.61 10.12 -19.20
CA LEU A 651 -0.67 9.82 -18.55
C LEU A 651 -0.61 10.08 -17.04
N VAL A 652 0.40 9.56 -16.34
CA VAL A 652 0.62 9.83 -14.89
C VAL A 652 0.72 11.33 -14.63
N THR A 653 1.44 12.08 -15.47
CA THR A 653 1.59 13.54 -15.35
C THR A 653 0.25 14.26 -15.55
N GLN A 654 -0.55 13.88 -16.55
CA GLN A 654 -1.87 14.50 -16.81
C GLN A 654 -2.90 14.15 -15.72
N ILE A 655 -2.91 12.90 -15.25
CA ILE A 655 -3.75 12.47 -14.12
C ILE A 655 -3.37 13.24 -12.86
N ALA A 656 -2.08 13.34 -12.53
CA ALA A 656 -1.60 14.04 -11.33
C ALA A 656 -1.98 15.53 -11.32
N LEU A 657 -1.82 16.21 -12.47
CA LEU A 657 -2.19 17.62 -12.60
C LEU A 657 -3.72 17.84 -12.56
N SER A 658 -4.52 16.99 -13.23
CA SER A 658 -5.98 17.11 -13.21
C SER A 658 -6.56 16.76 -11.83
N TYR A 659 -6.14 15.63 -11.25
CA TYR A 659 -6.61 15.17 -9.95
C TYR A 659 -6.17 16.08 -8.80
N ARG A 660 -5.05 16.80 -8.91
CA ARG A 660 -4.72 17.89 -7.97
C ARG A 660 -5.83 18.94 -7.90
N GLU A 661 -6.36 19.38 -9.04
CA GLU A 661 -7.45 20.37 -9.02
C GLU A 661 -8.74 19.76 -8.47
N GLN A 662 -9.00 18.46 -8.67
CA GLN A 662 -10.09 17.75 -8.01
C GLN A 662 -9.94 17.79 -6.48
N VAL A 663 -8.76 17.50 -5.96
CA VAL A 663 -8.43 17.58 -4.52
C VAL A 663 -8.63 19.01 -3.97
N HIS A 664 -8.30 20.04 -4.74
CA HIS A 664 -8.58 21.43 -4.37
C HIS A 664 -10.09 21.74 -4.31
N LEU A 665 -10.87 21.28 -5.29
CA LEU A 665 -12.33 21.46 -5.30
C LEU A 665 -13.02 20.72 -4.14
N ASP A 666 -12.57 19.50 -3.85
CA ASP A 666 -13.05 18.67 -2.75
C ASP A 666 -12.66 19.26 -1.38
N PHE A 667 -11.43 19.78 -1.26
CA PHE A 667 -10.96 20.50 -0.07
C PHE A 667 -11.83 21.72 0.22
N ASP A 668 -12.16 22.55 -0.78
CA ASP A 668 -13.02 23.71 -0.58
C ASP A 668 -14.44 23.29 -0.16
N CYS A 669 -15.00 22.21 -0.71
CA CYS A 669 -16.27 21.64 -0.25
C CYS A 669 -16.22 21.23 1.24
N PHE A 670 -15.19 20.47 1.62
CA PHE A 670 -15.01 20.02 3.00
C PHE A 670 -14.78 21.20 3.95
N LYS A 671 -13.94 22.15 3.58
CA LYS A 671 -13.62 23.36 4.35
C LYS A 671 -14.84 24.24 4.60
N ASP A 672 -15.71 24.45 3.60
CA ASP A 672 -16.96 25.17 3.78
C ASP A 672 -17.95 24.40 4.68
N TYR A 673 -18.01 23.06 4.56
CA TYR A 673 -18.79 22.20 5.46
C TYR A 673 -18.29 22.30 6.93
N VAL A 674 -16.98 22.20 7.16
CA VAL A 674 -16.36 22.32 8.49
C VAL A 674 -16.60 23.71 9.07
N LYS A 675 -16.43 24.76 8.26
CA LYS A 675 -16.73 26.15 8.63
C LYS A 675 -18.20 26.38 8.95
N LYS A 676 -19.14 25.70 8.27
CA LYS A 676 -20.58 25.78 8.54
C LYS A 676 -20.98 25.08 9.84
N ASN A 677 -20.39 23.90 10.12
CA ASN A 677 -20.90 22.99 11.15
C ASN A 677 -20.06 22.92 12.44
N TYR A 678 -18.74 23.18 12.38
CA TYR A 678 -17.79 22.93 13.49
C TYR A 678 -17.01 24.18 13.93
N SER A 679 -17.42 25.37 13.49
CA SER A 679 -16.76 26.66 13.78
C SER A 679 -17.21 27.35 15.08
N LYS A 680 -18.18 26.77 15.81
CA LYS A 680 -18.74 27.28 17.08
C LYS A 680 -18.48 26.32 18.22
#